data_AF-A0A1G4K939-F1
#
_entry.id   AF-A0A1G4K939-F1
#
_cell.length_a   1.000
_cell.length_b   1.000
_cell.length_c   1.000
_cell.angle_alpha   90.00
_cell.angle_beta   90.00
_cell.angle_gamma   90.00
#
_symmetry.space_group_name_H-M   'P 1'
#
loop_
_entity.id
_entity.type
_entity.pdbx_description
1 polymer ?
#
loop_
_entity_poly.entity_id
_entity_poly.type
_entity_poly.pdbx_seq_one_letter_code
_entity_poly.pdbx_strand_id
1 'polypeptide(L)'
;MGKNEALRWIQLLLKCTIFLSMTGAAVSSRLFSVIRFESIIHEFDPWFNFRATKYLVNHGFYKFLNWFDDRTWYPLGRVTGGTLYPGLMATSAAVWHGLRKIGLPIDIRNICVLFAPAFSGVTAWATYHLTCEIKDSGAGLLAAAFIAIAPGYISRSVAGSYDNEAIAITLLMVTFMFWIKAMKTGSIMHSTFAALFYFYMVSAWGGYVFITNLIPLHVFILILMGRYSTRLYSAYTTWYAIGTLSSMQIPFVGFLPIRSNDHMAALGVFGLMQIVALGSFVKSQVSWQKFKTVMIVSLVFLFAVGVCGLFALTYFDYIAPWTGRFYSLWDTNYAKIHIPIIASVSEHQPTAWPAFFFDTQFLIWLFPAGVFLLFLELKDEHVFIIAYSVLCSYFAGVMVRLMLTLTPIICVCAAVTISKLFDIYADFSFWSEENGASAPSSQKKRIMTLITKLTVCGSFLGYLYLFVYHCTWVTSNAYSSPSVVLPSRNQDGSPALIDDFREAYYWLRMNTAEDAKVASWWDYGYQIGGMADRTTLVDNNTWNNTHIAIVGKAMSSPQDKAYEILKQHDVDYVLVIFGGLIGFSGDDINKFLWMVRISEGIWPDEIKERDYFTPSGEYRMDEMASQTMKNSLMYKLSYHRFPSMFNGIEGMDRVRGQKIREQDIGNLDYFEEVFTSENWIVRLYKLKELDPMGRDLHTVGEFNRNAARGLKKRLVKKPSVDIRV
;
A
#
# COMPACT_ATOMS: atom_id res chain seq x y z
N MET A 1 28.21 22.21 42.43
CA MET A 1 27.51 21.48 41.35
C MET A 1 27.99 22.05 40.03
N GLY A 2 28.81 21.28 39.32
CA GLY A 2 29.77 21.80 38.33
C GLY A 2 29.14 22.16 36.99
N LYS A 3 29.78 23.09 36.25
CA LYS A 3 29.40 23.52 34.89
C LYS A 3 29.03 22.36 33.94
N ASN A 4 29.62 21.19 34.13
CA ASN A 4 29.33 19.99 33.33
C ASN A 4 27.92 19.39 33.55
N GLU A 5 27.36 19.47 34.78
CA GLU A 5 25.99 19.02 35.03
C GLU A 5 24.98 19.98 34.39
N ALA A 6 25.20 21.30 34.53
CA ALA A 6 24.36 22.31 33.90
C ALA A 6 24.36 22.17 32.36
N LEU A 7 25.53 21.93 31.76
CA LEU A 7 25.64 21.71 30.31
C LEU A 7 24.88 20.46 29.86
N ARG A 8 24.94 19.37 30.65
CA ARG A 8 24.21 18.13 30.37
C ARG A 8 22.70 18.33 30.48
N TRP A 9 22.23 19.09 31.45
CA TRP A 9 20.81 19.46 31.59
C TRP A 9 20.33 20.33 30.43
N ILE A 10 21.12 21.32 30.01
CA ILE A 10 20.79 22.16 28.85
C ILE A 10 20.73 21.34 27.57
N GLN A 11 21.70 20.44 27.34
CA GLN A 11 21.69 19.54 26.18
C GLN A 11 20.49 18.59 26.19
N LEU A 12 20.13 18.07 27.36
CA LEU A 12 18.97 17.19 27.49
C LEU A 12 17.66 17.95 27.24
N LEU A 13 17.53 19.17 27.79
CA LEU A 13 16.38 20.04 27.57
C LEU A 13 16.26 20.42 26.09
N LEU A 14 17.36 20.77 25.44
CA LEU A 14 17.39 21.06 24.00
C LEU A 14 16.94 19.85 23.17
N LYS A 15 17.47 18.65 23.46
CA LYS A 15 17.05 17.41 22.79
C LYS A 15 15.54 17.16 22.98
N CYS A 16 15.04 17.27 24.21
CA CYS A 16 13.62 17.09 24.50
C CYS A 16 12.75 18.11 23.75
N THR A 17 13.12 19.38 23.71
CA THR A 17 12.39 20.42 22.97
C THR A 17 12.39 20.15 21.47
N ILE A 18 13.51 19.69 20.91
CA ILE A 18 13.62 19.31 19.50
C ILE A 18 12.71 18.11 19.20
N PHE A 19 12.68 17.08 20.05
CA PHE A 19 11.76 15.95 19.85
C PHE A 19 10.29 16.36 19.95
N LEU A 20 9.96 17.25 20.88
CA LEU A 20 8.59 17.73 21.04
C LEU A 20 8.16 18.54 19.81
N SER A 21 9.02 19.43 19.30
CA SER A 21 8.73 20.20 18.10
C SER A 21 8.64 19.31 16.85
N MET A 22 9.50 18.30 16.73
CA MET A 22 9.46 17.33 15.63
C MET A 22 8.21 16.45 15.66
N THR A 23 7.81 15.98 16.84
CA THR A 23 6.56 15.22 17.01
C THR A 23 5.36 16.10 16.70
N GLY A 24 5.38 17.36 17.16
CA GLY A 24 4.37 18.37 16.81
C GLY A 24 4.27 18.60 15.30
N ALA A 25 5.41 18.74 14.61
CA ALA A 25 5.47 18.91 13.16
C ALA A 25 5.01 17.65 12.40
N ALA A 26 5.37 16.46 12.88
CA ALA A 26 4.94 15.18 12.30
C ALA A 26 3.42 15.02 12.37
N VAL A 27 2.81 15.36 13.50
CA VAL A 27 1.36 15.29 13.69
C VAL A 27 0.66 16.39 12.90
N SER A 28 1.11 17.65 13.01
CA SER A 28 0.41 18.80 12.39
C SER A 28 0.40 18.73 10.87
N SER A 29 1.49 18.29 10.25
CA SER A 29 1.59 18.13 8.79
C SER A 29 0.61 17.09 8.24
N ARG A 30 0.14 16.13 9.05
CA ARG A 30 -0.78 15.07 8.62
C ARG A 30 -2.26 15.40 8.80
N LEU A 31 -2.59 16.55 9.41
CA LEU A 31 -3.96 16.93 9.75
C LEU A 31 -4.67 17.77 8.69
N PHE A 32 -4.03 18.11 7.57
CA PHE A 32 -4.63 18.98 6.55
C PHE A 32 -5.96 18.44 6.00
N SER A 33 -6.09 17.13 5.79
CA SER A 33 -7.36 16.50 5.34
C SER A 33 -8.48 16.68 6.36
N VAL A 34 -8.19 16.38 7.63
CA VAL A 34 -9.13 16.47 8.74
C VAL A 34 -9.56 17.92 9.02
N ILE A 35 -8.64 18.88 8.89
CA ILE A 35 -8.91 20.30 9.13
C ILE A 35 -9.73 20.93 7.98
N ARG A 36 -9.47 20.54 6.73
CA ARG A 36 -10.18 21.09 5.56
C ARG A 36 -11.55 20.50 5.36
N PHE A 37 -11.70 19.22 5.70
CA PHE A 37 -12.91 18.45 5.46
C PHE A 37 -13.45 17.94 6.81
N GLU A 38 -13.70 16.64 6.89
CA GLU A 38 -14.21 15.98 8.09
C GLU A 38 -13.22 14.92 8.57
N SER A 39 -13.26 14.62 9.87
CA SER A 39 -12.59 13.47 10.47
C SER A 39 -13.28 12.16 10.05
N ILE A 40 -12.99 11.71 8.84
CA ILE A 40 -13.47 10.45 8.27
C ILE A 40 -12.30 9.62 7.74
N ILE A 41 -12.56 8.34 7.56
CA ILE A 41 -11.62 7.42 6.93
C ILE A 41 -11.59 7.68 5.42
N HIS A 42 -10.39 7.75 4.87
CA HIS A 42 -10.13 8.01 3.46
C HIS A 42 -9.71 6.72 2.73
N GLU A 43 -9.65 6.80 1.39
CA GLU A 43 -9.31 5.67 0.50
C GLU A 43 -10.32 4.51 0.58
N PHE A 44 -10.04 3.42 -0.14
CA PHE A 44 -10.90 2.23 -0.22
C PHE A 44 -10.52 1.19 0.84
N ASP A 45 -9.23 0.86 0.97
CA ASP A 45 -8.70 -0.21 1.82
C ASP A 45 -9.00 -0.03 3.32
N PRO A 46 -8.85 1.18 3.92
CA PRO A 46 -9.05 1.38 5.36
C PRO A 46 -10.46 1.10 5.89
N TRP A 47 -11.49 1.06 5.02
CA TRP A 47 -12.87 0.78 5.44
C TRP A 47 -13.04 -0.63 6.00
N PHE A 48 -12.35 -1.61 5.42
CA PHE A 48 -12.35 -2.97 5.96
C PHE A 48 -11.65 -3.02 7.32
N ASN A 49 -10.48 -2.39 7.44
CA ASN A 49 -9.72 -2.32 8.68
C ASN A 49 -10.56 -1.68 9.81
N PHE A 50 -11.31 -0.62 9.49
CA PHE A 50 -12.20 0.02 10.44
C PHE A 50 -13.37 -0.87 10.86
N ARG A 51 -14.04 -1.54 9.91
CA ARG A 51 -15.13 -2.48 10.20
C ARG A 51 -14.64 -3.63 11.08
N ALA A 52 -13.45 -4.17 10.77
CA ALA A 52 -12.79 -5.20 11.56
C ALA A 52 -12.46 -4.73 12.99
N THR A 53 -11.91 -3.53 13.14
CA THR A 53 -11.65 -2.92 14.46
C THR A 53 -12.92 -2.70 15.26
N LYS A 54 -13.99 -2.21 14.62
CA LYS A 54 -15.32 -2.04 15.24
C LYS A 54 -15.87 -3.38 15.72
N TYR A 55 -15.71 -4.44 14.93
CA TYR A 55 -16.12 -5.79 15.32
C TYR A 55 -15.35 -6.28 16.54
N LEU A 56 -14.02 -6.12 16.56
CA LEU A 56 -13.15 -6.52 17.67
C LEU A 56 -13.48 -5.80 18.97
N VAL A 57 -13.75 -4.49 18.92
CA VAL A 57 -14.13 -3.70 20.09
C VAL A 57 -15.49 -4.12 20.67
N ASN A 58 -16.46 -4.49 19.81
CA ASN A 58 -17.81 -4.85 20.23
C ASN A 58 -17.96 -6.31 20.69
N HIS A 59 -17.25 -7.25 20.06
CA HIS A 59 -17.41 -8.70 20.28
C HIS A 59 -16.26 -9.35 21.06
N GLY A 60 -15.14 -8.64 21.22
CA GLY A 60 -13.94 -9.13 21.89
C GLY A 60 -12.99 -9.91 20.98
N PHE A 61 -11.79 -10.17 21.49
CA PHE A 61 -10.67 -10.72 20.71
C PHE A 61 -10.91 -12.16 20.21
N TYR A 62 -11.49 -13.03 21.05
CA TYR A 62 -11.70 -14.44 20.67
C TYR A 62 -12.73 -14.60 19.54
N LYS A 63 -13.82 -13.82 19.57
CA LYS A 63 -14.82 -13.82 18.50
C LYS A 63 -14.25 -13.21 17.22
N PHE A 64 -13.40 -12.20 17.33
CA PHE A 64 -12.70 -11.62 16.18
C PHE A 64 -11.77 -12.62 15.48
N LEU A 65 -10.98 -13.38 16.24
CA LEU A 65 -10.08 -14.38 15.66
C LEU A 65 -10.83 -15.51 14.92
N ASN A 66 -12.06 -15.81 15.35
CA ASN A 66 -12.93 -16.81 14.74
C ASN A 66 -14.05 -16.19 13.88
N TRP A 67 -13.88 -14.94 13.43
CA TRP A 67 -14.92 -14.21 12.72
C TRP A 67 -15.06 -14.70 11.27
N PHE A 68 -16.23 -15.25 10.96
CA PHE A 68 -16.69 -15.48 9.59
C PHE A 68 -17.59 -14.32 9.17
N ASP A 69 -17.19 -13.59 8.13
CA ASP A 69 -17.97 -12.50 7.55
C ASP A 69 -18.82 -13.04 6.41
N ASP A 70 -20.12 -13.14 6.65
CA ASP A 70 -21.15 -13.58 5.70
C ASP A 70 -21.64 -12.44 4.79
N ARG A 71 -21.29 -11.19 5.10
CA ARG A 71 -21.67 -10.00 4.32
C ARG A 71 -20.70 -9.67 3.18
N THR A 72 -19.57 -10.35 3.07
CA THR A 72 -18.61 -10.14 1.97
C THR A 72 -18.41 -11.44 1.19
N TRP A 73 -18.09 -11.33 -0.10
CA TRP A 73 -17.93 -12.47 -1.00
C TRP A 73 -19.16 -13.39 -1.06
N TYR A 74 -20.38 -12.86 -1.17
CA TYR A 74 -21.54 -13.72 -1.41
C TYR A 74 -21.36 -14.51 -2.73
N PRO A 75 -21.60 -15.84 -2.77
CA PRO A 75 -22.16 -16.71 -1.72
C PRO A 75 -21.13 -17.45 -0.83
N LEU A 76 -19.83 -17.19 -1.01
CA LEU A 76 -18.72 -17.90 -0.35
C LEU A 76 -18.55 -17.50 1.13
N GLY A 77 -18.68 -16.20 1.43
CA GLY A 77 -18.27 -15.62 2.72
C GLY A 77 -16.74 -15.49 2.85
N ARG A 78 -16.28 -14.80 3.90
CA ARG A 78 -14.85 -14.60 4.19
C ARG A 78 -14.49 -14.98 5.62
N VAL A 79 -13.56 -15.92 5.79
CA VAL A 79 -12.96 -16.23 7.10
C VAL A 79 -11.93 -15.16 7.47
N THR A 80 -12.38 -14.06 8.05
CA THR A 80 -11.53 -12.87 8.29
C THR A 80 -10.37 -13.13 9.24
N GLY A 81 -10.58 -13.87 10.33
CA GLY A 81 -9.54 -14.11 11.33
C GLY A 81 -8.33 -14.90 10.80
N GLY A 82 -8.53 -15.73 9.76
CA GLY A 82 -7.47 -16.45 9.06
C GLY A 82 -6.95 -15.75 7.80
N THR A 83 -7.62 -14.70 7.32
CA THR A 83 -7.32 -14.01 6.05
C THR A 83 -6.88 -12.55 6.24
N LEU A 84 -6.53 -12.16 7.47
CA LEU A 84 -6.17 -10.79 7.85
C LEU A 84 -4.96 -10.77 8.81
N TYR A 85 -4.19 -9.69 8.73
CA TYR A 85 -3.17 -9.32 9.71
C TYR A 85 -3.81 -8.59 10.91
N PRO A 86 -3.86 -9.18 12.12
CA PRO A 86 -4.64 -8.63 13.23
C PRO A 86 -3.95 -7.47 13.98
N GLY A 87 -2.70 -7.15 13.66
CA GLY A 87 -1.84 -6.24 14.43
C GLY A 87 -2.38 -4.81 14.48
N LEU A 88 -2.86 -4.27 13.36
CA LEU A 88 -3.40 -2.91 13.29
C LEU A 88 -4.66 -2.76 14.18
N MET A 89 -5.60 -3.72 14.08
CA MET A 89 -6.87 -3.72 14.82
C MET A 89 -6.66 -3.97 16.32
N ALA A 90 -5.76 -4.89 16.67
CA ALA A 90 -5.44 -5.17 18.06
C ALA A 90 -4.80 -3.95 18.74
N THR A 91 -3.95 -3.22 18.02
CA THR A 91 -3.26 -2.03 18.55
C THR A 91 -4.24 -0.88 18.78
N SER A 92 -5.10 -0.57 17.81
CA SER A 92 -6.10 0.49 17.96
C SER A 92 -7.10 0.19 19.07
N ALA A 93 -7.51 -1.07 19.22
CA ALA A 93 -8.38 -1.50 20.31
C ALA A 93 -7.71 -1.45 21.68
N ALA A 94 -6.42 -1.82 21.77
CA ALA A 94 -5.65 -1.67 23.01
C ALA A 94 -5.55 -0.20 23.43
N VAL A 95 -5.31 0.71 22.49
CA VAL A 95 -5.34 2.16 22.72
C VAL A 95 -6.73 2.63 23.17
N TRP A 96 -7.80 2.16 22.52
CA TRP A 96 -9.17 2.49 22.89
C TRP A 96 -9.54 2.04 24.31
N HIS A 97 -9.23 0.78 24.66
CA HIS A 97 -9.45 0.27 26.02
C HIS A 97 -8.59 1.00 27.06
N GLY A 98 -7.34 1.36 26.71
CA GLY A 98 -6.43 2.13 27.57
C GLY A 98 -6.98 3.52 27.88
N LEU A 99 -7.40 4.27 26.86
CA LEU A 99 -7.98 5.61 27.03
C LEU A 99 -9.27 5.58 27.84
N ARG A 100 -10.11 4.56 27.62
CA ARG A 100 -11.35 4.40 28.38
C ARG A 100 -11.10 4.06 29.85
N LYS A 101 -10.05 3.30 30.17
CA LYS A 101 -9.60 3.06 31.56
C LYS A 101 -9.09 4.32 32.26
N ILE A 102 -8.50 5.25 31.51
CA ILE A 102 -8.02 6.55 32.03
C ILE A 102 -9.19 7.55 32.22
N GLY A 103 -10.41 7.21 31.80
CA GLY A 103 -11.59 8.05 31.95
C GLY A 103 -11.86 8.98 30.75
N LEU A 104 -11.22 8.72 29.60
CA LEU A 104 -11.43 9.47 28.35
C LEU A 104 -12.16 8.60 27.32
N PRO A 105 -13.52 8.63 27.27
CA PRO A 105 -14.28 7.84 26.32
C PRO A 105 -14.25 8.49 24.93
N ILE A 106 -13.24 8.15 24.13
CA ILE A 106 -13.14 8.58 22.73
C ILE A 106 -13.77 7.52 21.82
N ASP A 107 -14.51 7.96 20.79
CA ASP A 107 -15.07 7.06 19.78
C ASP A 107 -13.97 6.35 18.97
N ILE A 108 -14.22 5.09 18.59
CA ILE A 108 -13.24 4.25 17.90
C ILE A 108 -12.85 4.83 16.53
N ARG A 109 -13.76 5.54 15.86
CA ARG A 109 -13.50 6.23 14.59
C ARG A 109 -12.37 7.24 14.73
N ASN A 110 -12.41 8.08 15.77
CA ASN A 110 -11.40 9.12 15.97
C ASN A 110 -10.02 8.52 16.27
N ILE A 111 -9.97 7.40 17.00
CA ILE A 111 -8.71 6.67 17.22
C ILE A 111 -8.17 6.13 15.92
N CYS A 112 -9.00 5.52 15.07
CA CYS A 112 -8.56 5.00 13.76
C CYS A 112 -8.07 6.13 12.84
N VAL A 113 -8.75 7.28 12.81
CA VAL A 113 -8.35 8.45 11.99
C VAL A 113 -7.02 9.05 12.45
N LEU A 114 -6.82 9.20 13.77
CA LEU A 114 -5.61 9.81 14.35
C LEU A 114 -4.49 8.81 14.65
N PHE A 115 -4.66 7.55 14.26
CA PHE A 115 -3.69 6.48 14.50
C PHE A 115 -2.36 6.74 13.78
N ALA A 116 -2.40 6.99 12.47
CA ALA A 116 -1.20 7.18 11.65
C ALA A 116 -0.35 8.41 12.09
N PRO A 117 -0.95 9.58 12.39
CA PRO A 117 -0.20 10.71 12.96
C PRO A 117 0.49 10.36 14.29
N ALA A 118 -0.17 9.64 15.20
CA ALA A 118 0.43 9.25 16.48
C ALA A 118 1.66 8.33 16.29
N PHE A 119 1.56 7.34 15.41
CA PHE A 119 2.67 6.43 15.10
C PHE A 119 3.80 7.11 14.31
N SER A 120 3.50 8.15 13.53
CA SER A 120 4.54 8.91 12.82
C SER A 120 5.58 9.55 13.75
N GLY A 121 5.16 10.01 14.94
CA GLY A 121 6.06 10.51 15.98
C GLY A 121 6.97 9.41 16.54
N VAL A 122 6.42 8.22 16.73
CA VAL A 122 7.18 7.03 17.17
C VAL A 122 8.16 6.58 16.08
N THR A 123 7.80 6.70 14.80
CA THR A 123 8.70 6.44 13.66
C THR A 123 9.89 7.39 13.67
N ALA A 124 9.67 8.70 13.92
CA ALA A 124 10.75 9.66 14.06
C ALA A 124 11.69 9.30 15.23
N TRP A 125 11.13 8.90 16.37
CA TRP A 125 11.91 8.43 17.52
C TRP A 125 12.74 7.16 17.20
N ALA A 126 12.15 6.18 16.53
CA ALA A 126 12.87 4.96 16.13
C ALA A 126 14.01 5.26 15.14
N THR A 127 13.75 6.17 14.18
CA THR A 127 14.74 6.60 13.18
C THR A 127 15.90 7.36 13.81
N TYR A 128 15.63 8.18 14.83
CA TYR A 128 16.66 8.83 15.63
C TYR A 128 17.60 7.80 16.24
N HIS A 129 17.06 6.81 16.95
CA HIS A 129 17.87 5.81 17.64
C HIS A 129 18.64 4.90 16.68
N LEU A 130 18.02 4.50 15.56
CA LEU A 130 18.71 3.75 14.51
C LEU A 130 19.92 4.53 13.99
N THR A 131 19.74 5.83 13.70
CA THR A 131 20.82 6.67 13.15
C THR A 131 21.91 6.98 14.19
N CYS A 132 21.54 7.12 15.47
CA CYS A 132 22.50 7.26 16.56
C CYS A 132 23.42 6.04 16.69
N GLU A 133 22.91 4.85 16.37
CA GLU A 133 23.73 3.63 16.39
C GLU A 133 24.70 3.54 15.20
N ILE A 134 24.41 4.24 14.10
CA ILE A 134 25.25 4.30 12.89
C ILE A 134 26.36 5.33 13.08
N LYS A 135 26.02 6.56 13.48
CA LYS A 135 26.98 7.66 13.62
C LYS A 135 26.90 8.29 15.00
N ASP A 136 26.19 9.41 15.13
CA ASP A 136 26.15 10.24 16.32
C ASP A 136 24.75 10.83 16.56
N SER A 137 24.56 11.48 17.70
CA SER A 137 23.28 12.11 18.05
C SER A 137 22.86 13.22 17.08
N GLY A 138 23.81 13.94 16.48
CA GLY A 138 23.53 15.02 15.53
C GLY A 138 22.89 14.49 14.24
N ALA A 139 23.48 13.46 13.63
CA ALA A 139 22.88 12.75 12.51
C ALA A 139 21.50 12.17 12.87
N GLY A 140 21.35 11.66 14.10
CA GLY A 140 20.06 11.16 14.59
C GLY A 140 18.95 12.20 14.57
N LEU A 141 19.20 13.40 15.09
CA LEU A 141 18.20 14.47 15.13
C LEU A 141 17.80 14.90 13.72
N LEU A 142 18.76 15.01 12.80
CA LEU A 142 18.49 15.33 11.40
C LEU A 142 17.66 14.25 10.70
N ALA A 143 17.99 12.96 10.88
CA ALA A 143 17.24 11.86 10.27
C ALA A 143 15.79 11.82 10.75
N ALA A 144 15.59 12.00 12.06
CA ALA A 144 14.26 12.06 12.64
C ALA A 144 13.47 13.30 12.19
N ALA A 145 14.13 14.44 11.95
CA ALA A 145 13.48 15.64 11.42
C ALA A 145 13.06 15.45 9.96
N PHE A 146 13.87 14.75 9.15
CA PHE A 146 13.52 14.46 7.77
C PHE A 146 12.33 13.51 7.66
N ILE A 147 12.33 12.39 8.36
CA ILE A 147 11.25 11.41 8.26
C ILE A 147 9.92 11.92 8.83
N ALA A 148 9.98 12.84 9.81
CA ALA A 148 8.79 13.46 10.39
C ALA A 148 7.92 14.18 9.33
N ILE A 149 8.56 14.84 8.36
CA ILE A 149 7.88 15.66 7.34
C ILE A 149 8.04 15.14 5.90
N ALA A 150 8.73 14.01 5.69
CA ALA A 150 9.00 13.47 4.35
C ALA A 150 7.68 13.10 3.60
N PRO A 151 7.42 13.69 2.42
CA PRO A 151 6.19 13.44 1.65
C PRO A 151 5.99 11.97 1.28
N GLY A 152 7.07 11.26 0.92
CA GLY A 152 7.00 9.82 0.61
C GLY A 152 6.38 8.99 1.74
N TYR A 153 6.68 9.31 3.01
CA TYR A 153 6.05 8.64 4.17
C TYR A 153 4.67 9.22 4.50
N ILE A 154 4.48 10.53 4.36
CA ILE A 154 3.19 11.19 4.62
C ILE A 154 2.09 10.65 3.70
N SER A 155 2.40 10.35 2.43
CA SER A 155 1.43 9.86 1.43
C SER A 155 0.54 8.71 1.92
N ARG A 156 1.07 7.82 2.77
CA ARG A 156 0.35 6.67 3.38
C ARG A 156 0.23 6.75 4.90
N SER A 157 0.45 7.94 5.48
CA SER A 157 0.31 8.19 6.91
C SER A 157 -0.47 9.47 7.24
N VAL A 158 -1.23 10.01 6.27
CA VAL A 158 -2.15 11.14 6.50
C VAL A 158 -3.24 10.74 7.49
N ALA A 159 -3.73 11.70 8.29
CA ALA A 159 -4.87 11.46 9.15
C ALA A 159 -6.09 11.03 8.34
N GLY A 160 -6.75 9.94 8.76
CA GLY A 160 -7.84 9.29 8.04
C GLY A 160 -7.41 8.09 7.18
N SER A 161 -6.13 7.92 6.88
CA SER A 161 -5.60 6.72 6.22
C SER A 161 -5.28 5.64 7.26
N TYR A 162 -6.29 4.84 7.61
CA TYR A 162 -6.17 3.73 8.58
C TYR A 162 -5.77 2.43 7.87
N ASP A 163 -4.60 2.45 7.24
CA ASP A 163 -4.00 1.30 6.56
C ASP A 163 -2.86 0.67 7.38
N ASN A 164 -2.47 -0.55 7.03
CA ASN A 164 -1.46 -1.34 7.74
C ASN A 164 -0.07 -0.67 7.72
N GLU A 165 0.22 0.07 6.66
CA GLU A 165 1.44 0.85 6.45
C GLU A 165 1.69 1.88 7.56
N ALA A 166 0.63 2.39 8.18
CA ALA A 166 0.70 3.40 9.23
C ALA A 166 1.54 2.93 10.44
N ILE A 167 1.41 1.65 10.80
CA ILE A 167 2.19 1.02 11.87
C ILE A 167 3.44 0.30 11.35
N ALA A 168 3.38 -0.23 10.12
CA ALA A 168 4.43 -1.08 9.56
C ALA A 168 5.80 -0.39 9.54
N ILE A 169 5.86 0.88 9.14
CA ILE A 169 7.13 1.62 9.05
C ILE A 169 7.73 1.88 10.44
N THR A 170 6.90 2.14 11.45
CA THR A 170 7.37 2.25 12.84
C THR A 170 8.01 0.94 13.29
N LEU A 171 7.34 -0.19 13.05
CA LEU A 171 7.83 -1.51 13.46
C LEU A 171 9.07 -1.95 12.67
N LEU A 172 9.14 -1.59 11.39
CA LEU A 172 10.33 -1.79 10.55
C LEU A 172 11.55 -1.09 11.17
N MET A 173 11.43 0.21 11.50
CA MET A 173 12.53 0.98 12.08
C MET A 173 12.91 0.48 13.48
N VAL A 174 11.95 0.13 14.33
CA VAL A 174 12.22 -0.43 15.66
C VAL A 174 12.92 -1.79 15.57
N THR A 175 12.48 -2.65 14.64
CA THR A 175 13.11 -3.96 14.41
C THR A 175 14.55 -3.80 13.96
N PHE A 176 14.82 -2.90 13.00
CA PHE A 176 16.18 -2.62 12.54
C PHE A 176 17.06 -1.96 13.60
N MET A 177 16.50 -1.08 14.42
CA MET A 177 17.21 -0.48 15.56
C MET A 177 17.68 -1.57 16.53
N PHE A 178 16.79 -2.48 16.95
CA PHE A 178 17.17 -3.57 17.84
C PHE A 178 18.11 -4.58 17.17
N TRP A 179 17.97 -4.84 15.87
CA TRP A 179 18.88 -5.69 15.10
C TRP A 179 20.32 -5.16 15.10
N ILE A 180 20.51 -3.88 14.73
CA ILE A 180 21.84 -3.25 14.73
C ILE A 180 22.44 -3.25 16.15
N LYS A 181 21.61 -2.94 17.16
CA LYS A 181 22.06 -2.95 18.56
C LYS A 181 22.44 -4.35 19.05
N ALA A 182 21.68 -5.37 18.65
CA ALA A 182 21.96 -6.77 18.94
C ALA A 182 23.28 -7.21 18.31
N MET A 183 23.52 -6.86 17.04
CA MET A 183 24.76 -7.19 16.33
C MET A 183 26.00 -6.49 16.94
N LYS A 184 25.89 -5.21 17.31
CA LYS A 184 26.99 -4.47 17.96
C LYS A 184 27.33 -5.03 19.34
N THR A 185 26.32 -5.29 20.17
CA THR A 185 26.51 -5.74 21.56
C THR A 185 26.72 -7.25 21.69
N GLY A 186 26.21 -8.05 20.75
CA GLY A 186 26.15 -9.51 20.85
C GLY A 186 25.15 -10.03 21.90
N SER A 187 24.28 -9.16 22.42
CA SER A 187 23.37 -9.51 23.51
C SER A 187 22.14 -10.28 23.01
N ILE A 188 21.86 -11.40 23.67
CA ILE A 188 20.67 -12.23 23.44
C ILE A 188 19.40 -11.42 23.69
N MET A 189 19.38 -10.56 24.72
CA MET A 189 18.22 -9.73 25.08
C MET A 189 17.83 -8.75 23.96
N HIS A 190 18.80 -8.07 23.34
CA HIS A 190 18.49 -7.19 22.21
C HIS A 190 17.99 -7.98 21.00
N SER A 191 18.48 -9.20 20.81
CA SER A 191 18.06 -10.11 19.74
C SER A 191 16.65 -10.63 19.95
N THR A 192 16.27 -10.94 21.20
CA THR A 192 14.91 -11.32 21.55
C THR A 192 13.94 -10.16 21.37
N PHE A 193 14.33 -8.93 21.73
CA PHE A 193 13.50 -7.75 21.43
C PHE A 193 13.35 -7.52 19.94
N ALA A 194 14.42 -7.68 19.14
CA ALA A 194 14.32 -7.63 17.68
C ALA A 194 13.34 -8.70 17.14
N ALA A 195 13.35 -9.91 17.70
CA ALA A 195 12.42 -10.98 17.32
C ALA A 195 10.97 -10.70 17.73
N LEU A 196 10.73 -10.09 18.91
CA LEU A 196 9.40 -9.70 19.36
C LEU A 196 8.80 -8.59 18.50
N PHE A 197 9.59 -7.57 18.15
CA PHE A 197 9.15 -6.53 17.23
C PHE A 197 9.00 -7.04 15.80
N TYR A 198 9.80 -8.02 15.38
CA TYR A 198 9.58 -8.75 14.13
C TYR A 198 8.25 -9.52 14.14
N PHE A 199 7.92 -10.23 15.23
CA PHE A 199 6.61 -10.87 15.39
C PHE A 199 5.46 -9.86 15.30
N TYR A 200 5.62 -8.70 15.95
CA TYR A 200 4.63 -7.63 15.86
C TYR A 200 4.51 -7.05 14.44
N MET A 201 5.62 -6.95 13.71
CA MET A 201 5.62 -6.56 12.31
C MET A 201 4.89 -7.59 11.43
N VAL A 202 5.15 -8.88 11.64
CA VAL A 202 4.47 -9.98 10.95
C VAL A 202 2.95 -9.93 11.18
N SER A 203 2.52 -9.58 12.39
CA SER A 203 1.09 -9.47 12.70
C SER A 203 0.44 -8.22 12.10
N ALA A 204 1.21 -7.20 11.73
CA ALA A 204 0.70 -5.94 11.23
C ALA A 204 0.72 -5.80 9.70
N TRP A 205 1.78 -6.27 9.01
CA TRP A 205 1.94 -6.03 7.58
C TRP A 205 2.70 -7.14 6.85
N GLY A 206 2.22 -7.50 5.65
CA GLY A 206 2.78 -8.57 4.83
C GLY A 206 4.21 -8.34 4.32
N GLY A 207 4.74 -7.12 4.39
CA GLY A 207 6.13 -6.85 4.04
C GLY A 207 7.14 -7.27 5.11
N TYR A 208 6.76 -8.06 6.11
CA TYR A 208 7.71 -8.76 6.99
C TYR A 208 8.68 -9.66 6.20
N VAL A 209 8.29 -10.11 5.01
CA VAL A 209 9.14 -10.84 4.05
C VAL A 209 10.35 -10.00 3.64
N PHE A 210 10.24 -8.68 3.63
CA PHE A 210 11.39 -7.80 3.38
C PHE A 210 12.43 -7.91 4.50
N ILE A 211 12.00 -7.89 5.77
CA ILE A 211 12.90 -8.03 6.93
C ILE A 211 13.56 -9.39 6.94
N THR A 212 12.79 -10.45 6.69
CA THR A 212 13.29 -11.83 6.72
C THR A 212 14.29 -12.13 5.60
N ASN A 213 14.34 -11.32 4.54
CA ASN A 213 15.34 -11.45 3.48
C ASN A 213 16.52 -10.49 3.65
N LEU A 214 16.27 -9.27 4.15
CA LEU A 214 17.32 -8.26 4.34
C LEU A 214 18.29 -8.61 5.49
N ILE A 215 17.77 -9.10 6.62
CA ILE A 215 18.63 -9.49 7.76
C ILE A 215 19.58 -10.63 7.37
N PRO A 216 19.12 -11.75 6.77
CA PRO A 216 20.01 -12.79 6.27
C PRO A 216 20.96 -12.30 5.18
N LEU A 217 20.52 -11.42 4.27
CA LEU A 217 21.40 -10.84 3.25
C LEU A 217 22.56 -10.06 3.89
N HIS A 218 22.28 -9.25 4.91
CA HIS A 218 23.32 -8.53 5.67
C HIS A 218 24.31 -9.49 6.32
N VAL A 219 23.81 -10.53 7.00
CA VAL A 219 24.64 -11.56 7.64
C VAL A 219 25.49 -12.30 6.61
N PHE A 220 24.91 -12.65 5.46
CA PHE A 220 25.59 -13.31 4.37
C PHE A 220 26.73 -12.45 3.80
N ILE A 221 26.49 -11.15 3.56
CA ILE A 221 27.52 -10.22 3.11
C ILE A 221 28.65 -10.11 4.15
N LEU A 222 28.34 -10.06 5.45
CA LEU A 222 29.37 -10.05 6.51
C LEU A 222 30.22 -11.33 6.51
N ILE A 223 29.61 -12.50 6.26
CA ILE A 223 30.33 -13.76 6.11
C ILE A 223 31.26 -13.71 4.89
N LEU A 224 30.77 -13.23 3.74
CA LEU A 224 31.59 -13.10 2.51
C LEU A 224 32.76 -12.13 2.68
N MET A 225 32.58 -11.05 3.43
CA MET A 225 33.64 -10.10 3.79
C MET A 225 34.65 -10.68 4.80
N GLY A 226 34.42 -11.90 5.31
CA GLY A 226 35.25 -12.53 6.34
C GLY A 226 35.09 -11.90 7.73
N ARG A 227 34.06 -11.07 7.95
CA ARG A 227 33.80 -10.35 9.21
C ARG A 227 32.88 -11.16 10.13
N TYR A 228 33.15 -12.45 10.25
CA TYR A 228 32.42 -13.30 11.19
C TYR A 228 32.84 -13.03 12.65
N SER A 229 31.86 -12.96 13.54
CA SER A 229 32.08 -12.78 14.98
C SER A 229 31.07 -13.62 15.78
N THR A 230 31.45 -14.05 17.00
CA THR A 230 30.54 -14.72 17.94
C THR A 230 29.33 -13.86 18.31
N ARG A 231 29.49 -12.52 18.28
CA ARG A 231 28.40 -11.56 18.46
C ARG A 231 27.34 -11.68 17.35
N LEU A 232 27.78 -11.80 16.10
CA LEU A 232 26.91 -11.97 14.94
C LEU A 232 26.18 -13.31 15.00
N TYR A 233 26.89 -14.38 15.38
CA TYR A 233 26.31 -15.71 15.58
C TYR A 233 25.20 -15.71 16.64
N SER A 234 25.51 -15.17 17.82
CA SER A 234 24.56 -15.05 18.95
C SER A 234 23.31 -14.26 18.55
N ALA A 235 23.50 -13.12 17.86
CA ALA A 235 22.42 -12.25 17.46
C ALA A 235 21.49 -12.89 16.41
N TYR A 236 22.06 -13.39 15.31
CA TYR A 236 21.29 -13.94 14.21
C TYR A 236 20.58 -15.24 14.57
N THR A 237 21.27 -16.17 15.24
CA THR A 237 20.70 -17.47 15.63
C THR A 237 19.53 -17.30 16.58
N THR A 238 19.66 -16.40 17.56
CA THR A 238 18.57 -16.08 18.51
C THR A 238 17.39 -15.42 17.82
N TRP A 239 17.66 -14.42 16.96
CA TRP A 239 16.62 -13.72 16.21
C TRP A 239 15.84 -14.68 15.31
N TYR A 240 16.54 -15.55 14.57
CA TYR A 240 15.91 -16.51 13.66
C TYR A 240 15.06 -17.52 14.42
N ALA A 241 15.59 -18.14 15.48
CA ALA A 241 14.86 -19.15 16.24
C ALA A 241 13.56 -18.59 16.85
N ILE A 242 13.63 -17.45 17.55
CA ILE A 242 12.46 -16.85 18.21
C ILE A 242 11.53 -16.22 17.17
N GLY A 243 12.09 -15.50 16.19
CA GLY A 243 11.33 -14.77 15.18
C GLY A 243 10.51 -15.70 14.29
N THR A 244 11.10 -16.80 13.84
CA THR A 244 10.43 -17.78 12.99
C THR A 244 9.38 -18.60 13.76
N LEU A 245 9.64 -18.99 15.01
CA LEU A 245 8.64 -19.68 15.83
C LEU A 245 7.45 -18.77 16.17
N SER A 246 7.71 -17.49 16.42
CA SER A 246 6.67 -16.51 16.74
C SER A 246 5.86 -16.14 15.49
N SER A 247 6.49 -15.97 14.32
CA SER A 247 5.78 -15.62 13.08
C SER A 247 4.76 -16.69 12.66
N MET A 248 5.05 -17.97 12.92
CA MET A 248 4.12 -19.09 12.65
C MET A 248 2.83 -19.06 13.48
N GLN A 249 2.78 -18.27 14.57
CA GLN A 249 1.58 -18.19 15.41
C GLN A 249 0.46 -17.34 14.78
N ILE A 250 0.78 -16.53 13.77
CA ILE A 250 -0.22 -15.73 13.07
C ILE A 250 -0.99 -16.64 12.10
N PRO A 251 -2.32 -16.81 12.23
CA PRO A 251 -3.09 -17.75 11.42
C PRO A 251 -2.95 -17.55 9.91
N PHE A 252 -2.84 -16.29 9.47
CA PHE A 252 -2.62 -15.93 8.06
C PHE A 252 -1.29 -16.48 7.51
N VAL A 253 -0.25 -16.51 8.37
CA VAL A 253 1.10 -16.94 7.99
C VAL A 253 1.24 -18.45 8.15
N GLY A 254 0.73 -19.02 9.24
CA GLY A 254 0.77 -20.46 9.51
C GLY A 254 2.16 -21.06 9.28
N PHE A 255 2.25 -22.08 8.41
CA PHE A 255 3.50 -22.77 8.09
C PHE A 255 4.25 -22.22 6.86
N LEU A 256 3.85 -21.05 6.35
CA LEU A 256 4.50 -20.41 5.21
C LEU A 256 6.01 -20.16 5.41
N PRO A 257 6.53 -19.83 6.61
CA PRO A 257 7.96 -19.65 6.82
C PRO A 257 8.82 -20.90 6.60
N ILE A 258 8.21 -22.10 6.61
CA ILE A 258 8.90 -23.38 6.33
C ILE A 258 8.67 -23.80 4.87
N ARG A 259 7.45 -23.58 4.36
CA ARG A 259 7.01 -24.11 3.06
C ARG A 259 7.17 -23.15 1.89
N SER A 260 7.38 -21.86 2.12
CA SER A 260 7.57 -20.87 1.04
C SER A 260 9.05 -20.62 0.74
N ASN A 261 9.36 -20.52 -0.56
CA ASN A 261 10.66 -20.09 -1.05
C ASN A 261 11.09 -18.71 -0.54
N ASP A 262 10.14 -17.82 -0.22
CA ASP A 262 10.42 -16.45 0.22
C ASP A 262 11.18 -16.38 1.56
N HIS A 263 11.16 -17.47 2.33
CA HIS A 263 11.79 -17.58 3.66
C HIS A 263 13.05 -18.45 3.65
N MET A 264 13.36 -19.10 2.52
CA MET A 264 14.47 -20.04 2.44
C MET A 264 15.83 -19.36 2.54
N ALA A 265 15.94 -18.07 2.20
CA ALA A 265 17.18 -17.31 2.42
C ALA A 265 17.54 -17.26 3.92
N ALA A 266 16.54 -17.06 4.79
CA ALA A 266 16.76 -17.05 6.23
C ALA A 266 17.18 -18.42 6.77
N LEU A 267 16.52 -19.49 6.32
CA LEU A 267 16.88 -20.85 6.71
C LEU A 267 18.27 -21.27 6.17
N GLY A 268 18.59 -20.89 4.94
CA GLY A 268 19.88 -21.16 4.30
C GLY A 268 21.05 -20.46 5.01
N VAL A 269 20.90 -19.17 5.33
CA VAL A 269 21.91 -18.41 6.08
C VAL A 269 22.00 -18.91 7.52
N PHE A 270 20.91 -19.36 8.13
CA PHE A 270 20.94 -20.03 9.44
C PHE A 270 21.78 -21.30 9.41
N GLY A 271 21.57 -22.18 8.43
CA GLY A 271 22.41 -23.36 8.22
C GLY A 271 23.88 -23.00 8.00
N LEU A 272 24.15 -22.03 7.11
CA LEU A 272 25.49 -21.52 6.85
C LEU A 272 26.18 -20.98 8.11
N MET A 273 25.43 -20.27 8.96
CA MET A 273 25.94 -19.70 10.20
C MET A 273 26.45 -20.79 11.17
N GLN A 274 25.75 -21.93 11.27
CA GLN A 274 26.19 -23.06 12.08
C GLN A 274 27.51 -23.66 11.55
N ILE A 275 27.61 -23.79 10.23
CA ILE A 275 28.81 -24.31 9.56
C ILE A 275 30.00 -23.37 9.76
N VAL A 276 29.80 -22.05 9.59
CA VAL A 276 30.84 -21.05 9.78
C VAL A 276 31.31 -21.02 11.24
N ALA A 277 30.39 -21.16 12.20
CA ALA A 277 30.74 -21.24 13.62
C ALA A 277 31.59 -22.48 13.93
N LEU A 278 31.17 -23.66 13.44
CA LEU A 278 31.94 -24.91 13.58
C LEU A 278 33.30 -24.80 12.89
N GLY A 279 33.35 -24.24 11.68
CA GLY A 279 34.58 -23.98 10.95
C GLY A 279 35.52 -23.05 11.72
N SER A 280 34.99 -21.98 12.32
CA SER A 280 35.76 -21.07 13.18
C SER A 280 36.32 -21.77 14.42
N PHE A 281 35.54 -22.67 15.03
CA PHE A 281 36.02 -23.50 16.15
C PHE A 281 37.15 -24.44 15.72
N VAL A 282 36.98 -25.20 14.63
CA VAL A 282 38.01 -26.11 14.10
C VAL A 282 39.27 -25.34 13.68
N LYS A 283 39.13 -24.14 13.12
CA LYS A 283 40.25 -23.25 12.79
C LYS A 283 41.13 -22.94 14.00
N SER A 284 40.54 -22.85 15.20
CA SER A 284 41.30 -22.58 16.42
C SER A 284 42.10 -23.79 16.93
N GLN A 285 41.73 -25.01 16.50
CA GLN A 285 42.34 -26.26 16.95
C GLN A 285 43.33 -26.87 15.94
N VAL A 286 43.29 -26.45 14.67
CA VAL A 286 44.05 -27.09 13.57
C VAL A 286 44.94 -26.09 12.84
N SER A 287 46.08 -26.56 12.32
CA SER A 287 46.98 -25.72 11.52
C SER A 287 46.34 -25.22 10.21
N TRP A 288 46.69 -24.00 9.80
CA TRP A 288 46.08 -23.29 8.66
C TRP A 288 46.08 -24.07 7.34
N GLN A 289 47.12 -24.85 7.06
CA GLN A 289 47.24 -25.63 5.82
C GLN A 289 46.20 -26.74 5.73
N LYS A 290 45.97 -27.48 6.82
CA LYS A 290 44.93 -28.53 6.88
C LYS A 290 43.53 -27.91 6.92
N PHE A 291 43.40 -26.78 7.61
CA PHE A 291 42.14 -26.04 7.69
C PHE A 291 41.67 -25.51 6.33
N LYS A 292 42.58 -24.95 5.50
CA LYS A 292 42.23 -24.41 4.18
C LYS A 292 41.60 -25.48 3.28
N THR A 293 42.17 -26.68 3.25
CA THR A 293 41.65 -27.80 2.46
C THR A 293 40.30 -28.26 2.98
N VAL A 294 40.15 -28.42 4.30
CA VAL A 294 38.87 -28.83 4.92
C VAL A 294 37.78 -27.79 4.70
N MET A 295 38.10 -26.50 4.82
CA MET A 295 37.16 -25.40 4.62
C MET A 295 36.65 -25.32 3.18
N ILE A 296 37.53 -25.45 2.18
CA ILE A 296 37.12 -25.39 0.77
C ILE A 296 36.28 -26.61 0.41
N VAL A 297 36.70 -27.81 0.82
CA VAL A 297 35.97 -29.05 0.53
C VAL A 297 34.60 -29.06 1.22
N SER A 298 34.53 -28.67 2.50
CA SER A 298 33.26 -28.64 3.22
C SER A 298 32.31 -27.58 2.66
N LEU A 299 32.80 -26.41 2.30
CA LEU A 299 31.98 -25.33 1.76
C LEU A 299 31.44 -25.66 0.37
N VAL A 300 32.28 -26.23 -0.50
CA VAL A 300 31.83 -26.70 -1.84
C VAL A 300 30.84 -27.85 -1.72
N PHE A 301 31.10 -28.83 -0.84
CA PHE A 301 30.19 -29.96 -0.62
C PHE A 301 28.84 -29.50 -0.06
N LEU A 302 28.84 -28.64 0.97
CA LEU A 302 27.61 -28.13 1.57
C LEU A 302 26.84 -27.20 0.64
N PHE A 303 27.53 -26.41 -0.18
CA PHE A 303 26.88 -25.61 -1.21
C PHE A 303 26.22 -26.49 -2.27
N ALA A 304 26.92 -27.52 -2.75
CA ALA A 304 26.36 -28.47 -3.72
C ALA A 304 25.15 -29.21 -3.13
N VAL A 305 25.25 -29.75 -1.91
CA VAL A 305 24.15 -30.44 -1.22
C VAL A 305 22.99 -29.49 -0.94
N GLY A 306 23.26 -28.27 -0.50
CA GLY A 306 22.23 -27.27 -0.20
C GLY A 306 21.47 -26.85 -1.46
N VAL A 307 22.17 -26.58 -2.55
CA VAL A 307 21.55 -26.22 -3.84
C VAL A 307 20.78 -27.40 -4.41
N CYS A 308 21.39 -28.59 -4.50
CA CYS A 308 20.70 -29.79 -4.98
C CYS A 308 19.50 -30.16 -4.10
N GLY A 309 19.61 -30.02 -2.78
CA GLY A 309 18.53 -30.26 -1.84
C GLY A 309 17.38 -29.29 -2.01
N LEU A 310 17.65 -28.00 -2.20
CA LEU A 310 16.62 -26.98 -2.42
C LEU A 310 15.92 -27.19 -3.77
N PHE A 311 16.67 -27.51 -4.83
CA PHE A 311 16.08 -27.86 -6.13
C PHE A 311 15.24 -29.13 -6.04
N ALA A 312 15.71 -30.18 -5.37
CA ALA A 312 14.94 -31.40 -5.18
C ALA A 312 13.66 -31.15 -4.37
N LEU A 313 13.74 -30.42 -3.26
CA LEU A 313 12.58 -30.11 -2.41
C LEU A 313 11.55 -29.22 -3.12
N THR A 314 12.01 -28.31 -3.98
CA THR A 314 11.12 -27.50 -4.84
C THR A 314 10.51 -28.35 -5.94
N TYR A 315 11.28 -29.26 -6.55
CA TYR A 315 10.79 -30.15 -7.60
C TYR A 315 9.78 -31.19 -7.08
N PHE A 316 9.94 -31.68 -5.86
CA PHE A 316 9.00 -32.60 -5.19
C PHE A 316 7.80 -31.88 -4.55
N ASP A 317 7.60 -30.57 -4.81
CA ASP A 317 6.50 -29.75 -4.29
C ASP A 317 6.40 -29.68 -2.74
N TYR A 318 7.46 -30.04 -2.02
CA TYR A 318 7.52 -29.82 -0.56
C TYR A 318 7.67 -28.34 -0.21
N ILE A 319 8.32 -27.57 -1.10
CA ILE A 319 8.48 -26.12 -0.98
C ILE A 319 7.72 -25.45 -2.14
N ALA A 320 6.75 -24.62 -1.80
CA ALA A 320 5.94 -23.88 -2.76
C ALA A 320 6.80 -22.85 -3.52
N PRO A 321 6.58 -22.68 -4.83
CA PRO A 321 7.26 -21.66 -5.63
C PRO A 321 6.92 -20.23 -5.14
N TRP A 322 7.69 -19.27 -5.64
CA TRP A 322 7.46 -17.84 -5.39
C TRP A 322 6.02 -17.46 -5.74
N THR A 323 5.38 -16.69 -4.87
CA THR A 323 4.03 -16.20 -5.16
C THR A 323 4.07 -15.22 -6.33
N GLY A 324 3.00 -15.18 -7.14
CA GLY A 324 2.95 -14.33 -8.35
C GLY A 324 3.23 -12.85 -8.10
N ARG A 325 2.85 -12.33 -6.91
CA ARG A 325 3.11 -10.94 -6.51
C ARG A 325 4.58 -10.65 -6.19
N PHE A 326 5.30 -11.58 -5.57
CA PHE A 326 6.75 -11.41 -5.35
C PHE A 326 7.53 -11.70 -6.63
N TYR A 327 7.08 -12.68 -7.42
CA TYR A 327 7.70 -12.98 -8.70
C TYR A 327 7.62 -11.81 -9.70
N SER A 328 6.53 -11.05 -9.70
CA SER A 328 6.39 -9.86 -10.55
C SER A 328 7.37 -8.72 -10.22
N LEU A 329 7.99 -8.74 -9.03
CA LEU A 329 9.06 -7.79 -8.69
C LEU A 329 10.40 -8.18 -9.32
N TRP A 330 10.55 -9.44 -9.71
CA TRP A 330 11.72 -9.97 -10.42
C TRP A 330 11.50 -9.93 -11.94
N ASP A 331 10.41 -10.57 -12.41
CA ASP A 331 9.95 -10.50 -13.80
C ASP A 331 8.78 -9.53 -13.92
N THR A 332 9.08 -8.30 -14.32
CA THR A 332 8.12 -7.20 -14.41
C THR A 332 7.07 -7.40 -15.51
N ASN A 333 7.29 -8.32 -16.47
CA ASN A 333 6.32 -8.60 -17.52
C ASN A 333 5.31 -9.69 -17.12
N TYR A 334 5.66 -10.55 -16.16
CA TYR A 334 4.85 -11.70 -15.77
C TYR A 334 3.41 -11.32 -15.37
N ALA A 335 3.26 -10.29 -14.52
CA ALA A 335 1.96 -9.86 -14.05
C ALA A 335 1.05 -9.37 -15.20
N LYS A 336 1.61 -8.63 -16.16
CA LYS A 336 0.85 -8.07 -17.28
C LYS A 336 0.30 -9.15 -18.22
N ILE A 337 1.03 -10.25 -18.38
CA ILE A 337 0.68 -11.32 -19.32
C ILE A 337 -0.22 -12.37 -18.65
N HIS A 338 0.12 -12.82 -17.44
CA HIS A 338 -0.51 -13.98 -16.82
C HIS A 338 -1.54 -13.65 -15.75
N ILE A 339 -1.45 -12.48 -15.10
CA ILE A 339 -2.35 -12.11 -13.99
C ILE A 339 -2.77 -10.64 -14.12
N PRO A 340 -3.71 -10.32 -15.03
CA PRO A 340 -4.12 -8.94 -15.33
C PRO A 340 -4.60 -8.17 -14.09
N ILE A 341 -5.15 -8.86 -13.08
CA ILE A 341 -5.59 -8.26 -11.82
C ILE A 341 -4.44 -7.55 -11.10
N ILE A 342 -3.25 -8.16 -11.04
CA ILE A 342 -2.08 -7.55 -10.39
C ILE A 342 -1.63 -6.32 -11.18
N ALA A 343 -1.61 -6.40 -12.51
CA ALA A 343 -1.21 -5.27 -13.35
C ALA A 343 -2.23 -4.12 -13.37
N SER A 344 -3.50 -4.38 -13.04
CA SER A 344 -4.58 -3.39 -13.04
C SER A 344 -4.48 -2.35 -11.94
N VAL A 345 -3.81 -2.67 -10.83
CA VAL A 345 -3.63 -1.74 -9.71
C VAL A 345 -2.56 -0.71 -10.07
N SER A 346 -2.92 0.57 -10.00
CA SER A 346 -2.00 1.68 -10.34
C SER A 346 -0.73 1.69 -9.47
N GLU A 347 -0.81 1.19 -8.24
CA GLU A 347 0.31 1.11 -7.30
C GLU A 347 1.41 0.11 -7.71
N HIS A 348 1.09 -0.85 -8.58
CA HIS A 348 2.02 -1.86 -9.09
C HIS A 348 2.85 -1.38 -10.29
N GLN A 349 2.58 -0.18 -10.80
CA GLN A 349 3.32 0.40 -11.91
C GLN A 349 4.74 0.83 -11.50
N PRO A 350 5.67 0.96 -12.46
CA PRO A 350 7.01 1.46 -12.19
C PRO A 350 7.03 2.97 -11.88
N THR A 351 8.04 3.39 -11.12
CA THR A 351 8.16 4.77 -10.64
C THR A 351 9.00 5.62 -11.60
N ALA A 352 8.43 6.71 -12.11
CA ALA A 352 9.19 7.69 -12.90
C ALA A 352 10.07 8.59 -12.01
N TRP A 353 11.18 9.10 -12.56
CA TRP A 353 12.11 9.98 -11.82
C TRP A 353 11.46 11.22 -11.16
N PRO A 354 10.40 11.86 -11.71
CA PRO A 354 9.78 13.00 -11.06
C PRO A 354 9.13 12.63 -9.73
N ALA A 355 8.63 11.40 -9.57
CA ALA A 355 8.05 10.94 -8.31
C ALA A 355 9.12 10.82 -7.22
N PHE A 356 10.31 10.30 -7.53
CA PHE A 356 11.43 10.28 -6.58
C PHE A 356 11.80 11.68 -6.07
N PHE A 357 11.86 12.65 -6.98
CA PHE A 357 12.13 14.05 -6.62
C PHE A 357 10.96 14.69 -5.87
N PHE A 358 9.72 14.43 -6.30
CA PHE A 358 8.52 14.94 -5.65
C PHE A 358 8.41 14.49 -4.18
N ASP A 359 8.74 13.22 -3.91
CA ASP A 359 8.57 12.60 -2.61
C ASP A 359 9.68 12.95 -1.60
N THR A 360 10.88 13.28 -2.08
CA THR A 360 12.08 13.41 -1.22
C THR A 360 12.92 14.67 -1.48
N GLN A 361 12.57 15.46 -2.51
CA GLN A 361 13.22 16.71 -2.92
C GLN A 361 14.74 16.60 -2.99
N PHE A 362 15.46 17.27 -2.08
CA PHE A 362 16.91 17.33 -2.10
C PHE A 362 17.58 16.11 -1.44
N LEU A 363 16.82 15.31 -0.68
CA LEU A 363 17.35 14.12 -0.03
C LEU A 363 17.77 13.05 -1.08
N ILE A 364 17.14 13.05 -2.26
CA ILE A 364 17.41 12.05 -3.30
C ILE A 364 18.85 12.11 -3.84
N TRP A 365 19.44 13.31 -3.94
CA TRP A 365 20.82 13.46 -4.42
C TRP A 365 21.85 13.37 -3.29
N LEU A 366 21.43 13.60 -2.03
CA LEU A 366 22.26 13.32 -0.85
C LEU A 366 22.33 11.84 -0.50
N PHE A 367 21.32 11.06 -0.88
CA PHE A 367 21.24 9.63 -0.65
C PHE A 367 22.46 8.86 -1.19
N PRO A 368 22.83 8.94 -2.50
CA PRO A 368 24.00 8.23 -3.02
C PRO A 368 25.31 8.74 -2.38
N ALA A 369 25.42 10.04 -2.09
CA ALA A 369 26.57 10.60 -1.37
C ALA A 369 26.71 10.00 0.04
N GLY A 370 25.59 9.79 0.74
CA GLY A 370 25.58 9.17 2.06
C GLY A 370 26.00 7.71 2.02
N VAL A 371 25.50 6.95 1.05
CA VAL A 371 25.93 5.56 0.81
C VAL A 371 27.43 5.52 0.53
N PHE A 372 27.94 6.40 -0.33
CA PHE A 372 29.38 6.49 -0.63
C PHE A 372 30.22 6.84 0.62
N LEU A 373 29.79 7.80 1.43
CA LEU A 373 30.47 8.17 2.67
C LEU A 373 30.47 7.05 3.73
N LEU A 374 29.47 6.17 3.71
CA LEU A 374 29.42 4.98 4.56
C LEU A 374 30.39 3.88 4.09
N PHE A 375 30.64 3.78 2.78
CA PHE A 375 31.67 2.89 2.23
C PHE A 375 33.08 3.29 2.66
N LEU A 376 33.36 4.58 2.80
CA LEU A 376 34.69 5.06 3.20
C LEU A 376 35.05 4.66 4.64
N GLU A 377 34.06 4.57 5.54
CA GLU A 377 34.26 4.21 6.95
C GLU A 377 33.62 2.85 7.28
N LEU A 378 33.82 1.84 6.45
CA LEU A 378 33.05 0.59 6.45
C LEU A 378 33.07 -0.19 7.79
N LYS A 379 32.07 0.06 8.65
CA LYS A 379 31.73 -0.72 9.85
C LYS A 379 30.67 -1.78 9.55
N ASP A 380 30.48 -2.71 10.47
CA ASP A 380 29.56 -3.85 10.31
C ASP A 380 28.10 -3.39 10.22
N GLU A 381 27.74 -2.33 10.95
CA GLU A 381 26.44 -1.65 10.86
C GLU A 381 26.22 -0.91 9.53
N HIS A 382 27.28 -0.42 8.89
CA HIS A 382 27.14 0.30 7.62
C HIS A 382 26.82 -0.65 6.46
N VAL A 383 27.32 -1.90 6.53
CA VAL A 383 26.98 -2.94 5.54
C VAL A 383 25.47 -3.19 5.49
N PHE A 384 24.79 -3.18 6.64
CA PHE A 384 23.34 -3.33 6.69
C PHE A 384 22.62 -2.19 5.95
N ILE A 385 23.05 -0.95 6.22
CA ILE A 385 22.48 0.26 5.61
C ILE A 385 22.73 0.31 4.12
N ILE A 386 23.92 -0.08 3.67
CA ILE A 386 24.27 -0.17 2.24
C ILE A 386 23.41 -1.22 1.54
N ALA A 387 23.28 -2.43 2.11
CA ALA A 387 22.44 -3.48 1.54
C ALA A 387 20.97 -3.05 1.49
N TYR A 388 20.49 -2.40 2.55
CA TYR A 388 19.14 -1.84 2.61
C TYR A 388 18.94 -0.79 1.51
N SER A 389 19.85 0.17 1.37
CA SER A 389 19.81 1.21 0.34
C SER A 389 19.73 0.64 -1.07
N VAL A 390 20.63 -0.26 -1.44
CA VAL A 390 20.69 -0.83 -2.80
C VAL A 390 19.43 -1.64 -3.13
N LEU A 391 19.02 -2.51 -2.20
CA LEU A 391 17.88 -3.39 -2.40
C LEU A 391 16.56 -2.60 -2.50
N CYS A 392 16.33 -1.64 -1.59
CA CYS A 392 15.11 -0.82 -1.64
C CYS A 392 15.10 0.14 -2.82
N SER A 393 16.24 0.65 -3.28
CA SER A 393 16.28 1.48 -4.50
C SER A 393 15.86 0.71 -5.74
N TYR A 394 16.26 -0.56 -5.86
CA TYR A 394 15.78 -1.44 -6.93
C TYR A 394 14.26 -1.64 -6.85
N PHE A 395 13.76 -2.04 -5.68
CA PHE A 395 12.33 -2.33 -5.50
C PHE A 395 11.42 -1.11 -5.68
N ALA A 396 11.84 0.08 -5.21
CA ALA A 396 11.11 1.33 -5.44
C ALA A 396 11.15 1.77 -6.91
N GLY A 397 12.18 1.39 -7.67
CA GLY A 397 12.22 1.60 -9.12
C GLY A 397 11.21 0.74 -9.88
N VAL A 398 11.02 -0.51 -9.43
CA VAL A 398 10.08 -1.46 -10.04
C VAL A 398 8.62 -1.15 -9.70
N MET A 399 8.34 -0.65 -8.48
CA MET A 399 6.97 -0.49 -7.99
C MET A 399 6.79 0.77 -7.14
N VAL A 400 5.81 1.63 -7.48
CA VAL A 400 5.54 2.91 -6.77
C VAL A 400 5.26 2.71 -5.29
N ARG A 401 4.46 1.73 -4.90
CA ARG A 401 4.12 1.49 -3.46
C ARG A 401 5.36 1.26 -2.58
N LEU A 402 6.45 0.71 -3.14
CA LEU A 402 7.66 0.38 -2.38
C LEU A 402 8.54 1.61 -2.08
N MET A 403 8.22 2.78 -2.65
CA MET A 403 8.82 4.07 -2.27
C MET A 403 8.68 4.37 -0.78
N LEU A 404 7.58 3.90 -0.16
CA LEU A 404 7.35 3.99 1.28
C LEU A 404 8.47 3.32 2.10
N THR A 405 8.98 2.17 1.64
CA THR A 405 10.06 1.43 2.32
C THR A 405 11.45 2.02 2.06
N LEU A 406 11.61 2.78 0.96
CA LEU A 406 12.86 3.47 0.61
C LEU A 406 13.00 4.81 1.36
N THR A 407 11.90 5.48 1.67
CA THR A 407 11.91 6.81 2.33
C THR A 407 12.74 6.84 3.62
N PRO A 408 12.62 5.87 4.57
CA PRO A 408 13.41 5.90 5.80
C PRO A 408 14.92 5.86 5.56
N ILE A 409 15.40 5.04 4.62
CA ILE A 409 16.84 4.91 4.36
C ILE A 409 17.40 6.13 3.64
N ILE A 410 16.62 6.77 2.78
CA ILE A 410 16.96 8.07 2.19
C ILE A 410 17.19 9.11 3.30
N CYS A 411 16.27 9.20 4.27
CA CYS A 411 16.40 10.13 5.40
C CYS A 411 17.65 9.85 6.25
N VAL A 412 17.95 8.58 6.54
CA VAL A 412 19.13 8.19 7.33
C VAL A 412 20.43 8.53 6.58
N CYS A 413 20.56 8.15 5.30
CA CYS A 413 21.75 8.43 4.51
C CYS A 413 21.95 9.93 4.30
N ALA A 414 20.90 10.68 3.97
CA ALA A 414 20.98 12.13 3.80
C ALA A 414 21.38 12.84 5.11
N ALA A 415 20.86 12.37 6.25
CA ALA A 415 21.25 12.90 7.55
C ALA A 415 22.72 12.63 7.90
N VAL A 416 23.24 11.45 7.57
CA VAL A 416 24.67 11.14 7.73
C VAL A 416 25.52 12.07 6.86
N THR A 417 25.13 12.32 5.61
CA THR A 417 25.85 13.24 4.70
C THR A 417 25.89 14.67 5.25
N ILE A 418 24.72 15.23 5.59
CA ILE A 418 24.61 16.60 6.10
C ILE A 418 25.33 16.72 7.44
N SER A 419 25.21 15.73 8.32
CA SER A 419 25.92 15.74 9.60
C SER A 419 27.44 15.70 9.39
N LYS A 420 27.98 14.86 8.50
CA LYS A 420 29.42 14.87 8.20
C LYS A 420 29.88 16.21 7.63
N LEU A 421 29.05 16.84 6.80
CA LEU A 421 29.33 18.17 6.27
C LEU A 421 29.34 19.22 7.38
N PHE A 422 28.37 19.20 8.29
CA PHE A 422 28.34 20.11 9.44
C PHE A 422 29.47 19.85 10.44
N ASP A 423 29.91 18.61 10.65
CA ASP A 423 31.07 18.34 11.50
C ASP A 423 32.35 19.03 11.00
N ILE A 424 32.52 19.13 9.67
CA ILE A 424 33.71 19.75 9.05
C ILE A 424 33.56 21.28 8.97
N TYR A 425 32.40 21.76 8.51
CA TYR A 425 32.19 23.17 8.18
C TYR A 425 31.57 24.00 9.32
N ALA A 426 30.86 23.39 10.27
CA ALA A 426 30.25 24.09 11.42
C ALA A 426 31.15 24.09 12.68
N ASP A 427 32.36 23.52 12.60
CA ASP A 427 33.35 23.68 13.66
C ASP A 427 33.97 25.08 13.63
N PHE A 428 33.53 25.92 14.57
CA PHE A 428 34.03 27.28 14.81
C PHE A 428 35.01 27.35 15.99
N SER A 429 35.46 26.21 16.53
CA SER A 429 36.43 26.16 17.65
C SER A 429 37.75 26.88 17.33
N PHE A 430 38.16 26.91 16.06
CA PHE A 430 39.29 27.70 15.54
C PHE A 430 39.17 29.22 15.80
N TRP A 431 37.97 29.72 16.05
CA TRP A 431 37.75 31.10 16.48
C TRP A 431 37.81 31.27 18.01
N SER A 432 37.52 30.20 18.77
CA SER A 432 37.49 30.21 20.25
C SER A 432 38.82 29.84 20.92
N GLU A 433 39.75 29.16 20.24
CA GLU A 433 41.07 28.78 20.79
C GLU A 433 42.04 29.98 21.02
N GLU A 434 41.52 31.20 20.89
CA GLU A 434 42.26 32.45 20.94
C GLU A 434 42.49 32.96 22.37
N ASN A 435 43.11 32.14 23.21
CA ASN A 435 43.83 32.63 24.41
C ASN A 435 45.21 31.97 24.60
N GLY A 436 45.63 31.04 23.73
CA GLY A 436 46.94 30.38 23.82
C GLY A 436 47.75 30.57 22.54
N ALA A 437 48.90 31.24 22.66
CA ALA A 437 49.78 31.64 21.57
C ALA A 437 50.22 30.50 20.63
N SER A 438 50.13 30.70 19.31
CA SER A 438 51.27 30.73 18.35
C SER A 438 50.85 30.46 16.89
N ALA A 439 50.93 31.51 16.05
CA ALA A 439 51.32 31.54 14.62
C ALA A 439 50.49 32.59 13.83
N PRO A 440 51.12 33.53 13.10
CA PRO A 440 50.43 34.52 12.29
C PRO A 440 50.03 33.90 10.93
N SER A 441 49.06 32.97 10.93
CA SER A 441 48.40 32.63 9.67
C SER A 441 47.60 33.85 9.21
N SER A 442 48.01 34.47 8.09
CA SER A 442 47.42 35.67 7.46
C SER A 442 45.94 35.86 7.80
N GLN A 443 45.60 36.98 8.44
CA GLN A 443 44.23 37.37 8.80
C GLN A 443 43.23 37.25 7.61
N LYS A 444 43.71 37.43 6.37
CA LYS A 444 42.95 37.18 5.13
C LYS A 444 42.54 35.71 4.96
N LYS A 445 43.42 34.74 5.23
CA LYS A 445 43.09 33.30 5.17
C LYS A 445 42.05 32.91 6.24
N ARG A 446 42.13 33.51 7.43
CA ARG A 446 41.15 33.31 8.52
C ARG A 446 39.76 33.82 8.15
N ILE A 447 39.67 35.03 7.61
CA ILE A 447 38.41 35.60 7.10
C ILE A 447 37.87 34.79 5.92
N MET A 448 38.72 34.40 4.97
CA MET A 448 38.30 33.59 3.82
C MET A 448 37.76 32.22 4.25
N THR A 449 38.41 31.55 5.20
CA THR A 449 37.94 30.27 5.75
C THR A 449 36.60 30.42 6.45
N LEU A 450 36.41 31.49 7.23
CA LEU A 450 35.14 31.79 7.88
C LEU A 450 34.02 32.04 6.86
N ILE A 451 34.29 32.85 5.84
CA ILE A 451 33.32 33.12 4.76
C ILE A 451 32.96 31.81 4.05
N THR A 452 33.92 30.99 3.66
CA THR A 452 33.65 29.70 3.00
C THR A 452 32.81 28.77 3.88
N LYS A 453 33.15 28.64 5.17
CA LYS A 453 32.36 27.84 6.14
C LYS A 453 30.93 28.37 6.28
N LEU A 454 30.76 29.68 6.43
CA LEU A 454 29.44 30.31 6.55
C LEU A 454 28.62 30.19 5.25
N THR A 455 29.24 30.32 4.08
CA THR A 455 28.56 30.16 2.79
C THR A 455 28.07 28.72 2.61
N VAL A 456 28.90 27.73 2.92
CA VAL A 456 28.52 26.31 2.83
C VAL A 456 27.41 25.99 3.84
N CYS A 457 27.57 26.34 5.11
CA CYS A 457 26.54 26.12 6.13
C CYS A 457 25.23 26.86 5.79
N GLY A 458 25.33 28.11 5.33
CA GLY A 458 24.19 28.92 4.91
C GLY A 458 23.44 28.34 3.70
N SER A 459 24.16 27.78 2.73
CA SER A 459 23.57 27.07 1.59
C SER A 459 22.75 25.86 2.04
N PHE A 460 23.32 25.01 2.91
CA PHE A 460 22.60 23.82 3.42
C PHE A 460 21.43 24.19 4.34
N LEU A 461 21.53 25.26 5.13
CA LEU A 461 20.39 25.82 5.86
C LEU A 461 19.29 26.31 4.92
N GLY A 462 19.65 26.94 3.79
CA GLY A 462 18.71 27.31 2.74
C GLY A 462 17.98 26.11 2.14
N TYR A 463 18.70 25.02 1.85
CA TYR A 463 18.09 23.76 1.38
C TYR A 463 17.16 23.13 2.42
N LEU A 464 17.51 23.18 3.71
CA LEU A 464 16.65 22.68 4.79
C LEU A 464 15.34 23.49 4.88
N TYR A 465 15.40 24.81 4.75
CA TYR A 465 14.20 25.65 4.72
C TYR A 465 13.33 25.36 3.49
N LEU A 466 13.96 25.26 2.31
CA LEU A 466 13.27 24.90 1.07
C LEU A 466 12.61 23.52 1.17
N PHE A 467 13.24 22.57 1.84
CA PHE A 467 12.67 21.24 2.09
C PHE A 467 11.39 21.32 2.92
N VAL A 468 11.39 22.08 4.02
CA VAL A 468 10.17 22.27 4.83
C VAL A 468 9.04 22.88 3.99
N TYR A 469 9.34 23.89 3.18
CA TYR A 469 8.35 24.51 2.28
C TYR A 469 7.81 23.51 1.26
N HIS A 470 8.68 22.79 0.56
CA HIS A 470 8.31 21.75 -0.41
C HIS A 470 7.45 20.67 0.23
N CYS A 471 7.88 20.12 1.38
CA CYS A 471 7.16 19.07 2.07
C CYS A 471 5.75 19.51 2.49
N THR A 472 5.64 20.74 3.01
CA THR A 472 4.36 21.32 3.40
C THR A 472 3.46 21.54 2.19
N TRP A 473 4.01 22.07 1.08
CA TRP A 473 3.26 22.31 -0.16
C TRP A 473 2.76 21.00 -0.79
N VAL A 474 3.63 20.00 -0.92
CA VAL A 474 3.27 18.68 -1.46
C VAL A 474 2.20 18.02 -0.60
N THR A 475 2.40 18.01 0.72
CA THR A 475 1.43 17.41 1.64
C THR A 475 0.07 18.10 1.55
N SER A 476 0.07 19.43 1.56
CA SER A 476 -1.14 20.25 1.46
C SER A 476 -1.91 20.03 0.16
N ASN A 477 -1.22 19.96 -0.98
CA ASN A 477 -1.88 20.05 -2.29
C ASN A 477 -2.08 18.69 -2.98
N ALA A 478 -1.21 17.71 -2.74
CA ALA A 478 -1.25 16.43 -3.43
C ALA A 478 -1.80 15.29 -2.55
N TYR A 479 -1.30 15.16 -1.32
CA TYR A 479 -1.65 14.02 -0.46
C TYR A 479 -2.82 14.27 0.49
N SER A 480 -3.22 15.52 0.71
CA SER A 480 -4.32 15.87 1.62
C SER A 480 -5.66 16.05 0.88
N SER A 481 -6.01 15.09 0.01
CA SER A 481 -7.30 15.06 -0.69
C SER A 481 -8.10 13.81 -0.30
N PRO A 482 -9.33 13.95 0.21
CA PRO A 482 -10.19 12.81 0.49
C PRO A 482 -10.63 12.13 -0.81
N SER A 483 -10.79 10.80 -0.76
CA SER A 483 -11.33 10.00 -1.88
C SER A 483 -12.85 9.85 -1.83
N VAL A 484 -13.48 10.23 -0.71
CA VAL A 484 -14.93 10.09 -0.47
C VAL A 484 -15.67 11.34 -0.94
N VAL A 485 -15.18 12.51 -0.53
CA VAL A 485 -15.70 13.81 -0.96
C VAL A 485 -14.78 14.33 -2.04
N LEU A 486 -15.32 14.68 -3.19
CA LEU A 486 -14.53 15.21 -4.29
C LEU A 486 -14.53 16.75 -4.22
N PRO A 487 -13.39 17.39 -3.94
CA PRO A 487 -13.30 18.84 -3.99
C PRO A 487 -13.35 19.31 -5.44
N SER A 488 -14.35 20.13 -5.75
CA SER A 488 -14.51 20.83 -7.03
C SER A 488 -14.49 22.34 -6.81
N ARG A 489 -14.39 23.09 -7.91
CA ARG A 489 -14.48 24.56 -7.90
C ARG A 489 -15.56 25.00 -8.86
N ASN A 490 -16.44 25.86 -8.38
CA ASN A 490 -17.42 26.53 -9.21
C ASN A 490 -16.74 27.54 -10.15
N GLN A 491 -17.47 28.02 -11.15
CA GLN A 491 -16.95 29.00 -12.13
C GLN A 491 -16.53 30.33 -11.48
N ASP A 492 -17.12 30.67 -10.35
CA ASP A 492 -16.81 31.85 -9.53
C ASP A 492 -15.58 31.65 -8.62
N GLY A 493 -14.99 30.44 -8.62
CA GLY A 493 -13.86 30.07 -7.77
C GLY A 493 -14.24 29.64 -6.35
N SER A 494 -15.54 29.61 -6.00
CA SER A 494 -16.00 29.08 -4.72
C SER A 494 -15.79 27.55 -4.65
N PRO A 495 -15.43 27.01 -3.46
CA PRO A 495 -15.28 25.57 -3.30
C PRO A 495 -16.66 24.89 -3.35
N ALA A 496 -16.81 23.90 -4.23
CA ALA A 496 -17.96 23.01 -4.27
C ALA A 496 -17.52 21.62 -3.83
N LEU A 497 -18.21 21.04 -2.85
CA LEU A 497 -17.92 19.69 -2.38
C LEU A 497 -18.95 18.74 -2.99
N ILE A 498 -18.47 17.76 -3.75
CA ILE A 498 -19.32 16.73 -4.34
C ILE A 498 -19.25 15.50 -3.45
N ASP A 499 -20.41 15.03 -2.99
CA ASP A 499 -20.54 13.97 -1.99
C ASP A 499 -21.51 12.84 -2.39
N ASP A 500 -21.64 12.66 -3.71
CA ASP A 500 -22.51 11.66 -4.34
C ASP A 500 -22.27 10.22 -3.83
N PHE A 501 -21.03 9.88 -3.46
CA PHE A 501 -20.71 8.54 -2.93
C PHE A 501 -21.44 8.28 -1.60
N ARG A 502 -21.34 9.22 -0.64
CA ARG A 502 -22.02 9.06 0.65
C ARG A 502 -23.53 9.13 0.47
N GLU A 503 -24.03 10.01 -0.38
CA GLU A 503 -25.44 10.10 -0.73
C GLU A 503 -25.98 8.73 -1.21
N ALA A 504 -25.34 8.14 -2.21
CA ALA A 504 -25.77 6.87 -2.80
C ALA A 504 -25.64 5.69 -1.82
N TYR A 505 -24.52 5.59 -1.09
CA TYR A 505 -24.34 4.54 -0.09
C TYR A 505 -25.32 4.68 1.08
N TYR A 506 -25.69 5.90 1.47
CA TYR A 506 -26.66 6.14 2.52
C TYR A 506 -28.09 5.81 2.07
N TRP A 507 -28.45 6.14 0.82
CA TRP A 507 -29.70 5.68 0.21
C TRP A 507 -29.77 4.15 0.21
N LEU A 508 -28.70 3.49 -0.22
CA LEU A 508 -28.63 2.02 -0.23
C LEU A 508 -28.83 1.44 1.17
N ARG A 509 -28.30 2.09 2.20
CA ARG A 509 -28.45 1.68 3.59
C ARG A 509 -29.86 1.86 4.16
N MET A 510 -30.56 2.93 3.78
CA MET A 510 -31.85 3.30 4.37
C MET A 510 -33.06 2.80 3.59
N ASN A 511 -32.90 2.53 2.29
CA ASN A 511 -34.01 2.25 1.37
C ASN A 511 -34.03 0.83 0.80
N THR A 512 -33.08 -0.04 1.19
CA THR A 512 -33.05 -1.44 0.76
C THR A 512 -33.18 -2.40 1.94
N ALA A 513 -33.58 -3.65 1.67
CA ALA A 513 -33.60 -4.70 2.69
C ALA A 513 -32.19 -4.94 3.28
N GLU A 514 -32.09 -5.32 4.55
CA GLU A 514 -30.80 -5.52 5.23
C GLU A 514 -29.96 -6.64 4.60
N ASP A 515 -30.61 -7.63 4.00
CA ASP A 515 -29.99 -8.74 3.32
C ASP A 515 -29.83 -8.51 1.81
N ALA A 516 -30.09 -7.30 1.29
CA ALA A 516 -29.96 -7.00 -0.13
C ALA A 516 -28.51 -7.20 -0.60
N LYS A 517 -28.34 -7.84 -1.77
CA LYS A 517 -27.04 -8.17 -2.35
C LYS A 517 -26.71 -7.21 -3.48
N VAL A 518 -25.53 -6.60 -3.41
CA VAL A 518 -25.09 -5.54 -4.30
C VAL A 518 -23.90 -6.03 -5.12
N ALA A 519 -24.05 -6.00 -6.44
CA ALA A 519 -22.96 -6.24 -7.38
C ALA A 519 -22.33 -4.90 -7.81
N SER A 520 -21.02 -4.78 -7.58
CA SER A 520 -20.20 -3.65 -8.02
C SER A 520 -18.85 -4.16 -8.50
N TRP A 521 -18.05 -3.30 -9.13
CA TRP A 521 -16.64 -3.61 -9.33
C TRP A 521 -15.92 -3.78 -7.98
N TRP A 522 -14.82 -4.55 -7.99
CA TRP A 522 -14.15 -4.97 -6.76
C TRP A 522 -13.56 -3.81 -5.95
N ASP A 523 -13.16 -2.71 -6.60
CA ASP A 523 -12.60 -1.50 -5.97
C ASP A 523 -13.47 -0.92 -4.83
N TYR A 524 -14.79 -1.06 -4.95
CA TYR A 524 -15.74 -0.38 -4.08
C TYR A 524 -16.31 -1.29 -2.97
N GLY A 525 -15.95 -2.58 -2.98
CA GLY A 525 -16.56 -3.57 -2.09
C GLY A 525 -16.40 -3.22 -0.61
N TYR A 526 -15.22 -2.74 -0.20
CA TYR A 526 -15.00 -2.30 1.18
C TYR A 526 -15.78 -1.04 1.56
N GLN A 527 -15.95 -0.08 0.64
CA GLN A 527 -16.75 1.11 0.89
C GLN A 527 -18.24 0.78 1.04
N ILE A 528 -18.77 -0.11 0.20
CA ILE A 528 -20.16 -0.56 0.30
C ILE A 528 -20.38 -1.29 1.63
N GLY A 529 -19.52 -2.24 1.98
CA GLY A 529 -19.61 -2.96 3.27
C GLY A 529 -19.38 -2.06 4.50
N GLY A 530 -18.62 -0.96 4.34
CA GLY A 530 -18.33 -0.02 5.42
C GLY A 530 -19.38 1.07 5.63
N MET A 531 -19.88 1.68 4.56
CA MET A 531 -20.82 2.81 4.59
C MET A 531 -22.27 2.37 4.41
N ALA A 532 -22.55 1.59 3.36
CA ALA A 532 -23.89 1.12 3.02
C ALA A 532 -24.35 -0.04 3.92
N ASP A 533 -23.40 -0.78 4.51
CA ASP A 533 -23.67 -1.95 5.37
C ASP A 533 -24.61 -2.96 4.68
N ARG A 534 -24.24 -3.34 3.45
CA ARG A 534 -24.92 -4.32 2.61
C ARG A 534 -23.98 -5.39 2.11
N THR A 535 -24.56 -6.52 1.69
CA THR A 535 -23.81 -7.69 1.25
C THR A 535 -23.21 -7.45 -0.14
N THR A 536 -21.91 -7.72 -0.31
CA THR A 536 -21.21 -7.58 -1.60
C THR A 536 -20.80 -8.93 -2.19
N LEU A 537 -20.82 -9.03 -3.52
CA LEU A 537 -20.36 -10.22 -4.24
C LEU A 537 -18.83 -10.32 -4.30
N VAL A 538 -18.16 -9.20 -4.50
CA VAL A 538 -16.69 -9.10 -4.62
C VAL A 538 -16.16 -7.99 -3.71
N ASP A 539 -14.90 -8.10 -3.30
CA ASP A 539 -14.23 -7.10 -2.47
C ASP A 539 -12.78 -6.80 -2.93
N ASN A 540 -12.16 -5.81 -2.29
CA ASN A 540 -10.81 -5.35 -2.63
C ASN A 540 -9.69 -6.34 -2.26
N ASN A 541 -9.96 -7.43 -1.52
CA ASN A 541 -8.92 -8.40 -1.18
C ASN A 541 -8.49 -9.23 -2.39
N THR A 542 -9.36 -9.38 -3.39
CA THR A 542 -9.08 -10.09 -4.66
C THR A 542 -8.55 -11.53 -4.50
N TRP A 543 -8.97 -12.25 -3.45
CA TRP A 543 -8.44 -13.59 -3.18
C TRP A 543 -8.98 -14.68 -4.13
N ASN A 544 -10.16 -14.47 -4.73
CA ASN A 544 -10.77 -15.37 -5.71
C ASN A 544 -10.95 -14.66 -7.07
N ASN A 545 -10.01 -14.90 -7.98
CA ASN A 545 -9.99 -14.30 -9.30
C ASN A 545 -11.17 -14.72 -10.18
N THR A 546 -11.60 -15.98 -10.08
CA THR A 546 -12.72 -16.51 -10.87
C THR A 546 -14.01 -15.76 -10.55
N HIS A 547 -14.25 -15.48 -9.27
CA HIS A 547 -15.47 -14.78 -8.84
C HIS A 547 -15.48 -13.31 -9.26
N ILE A 548 -14.31 -12.65 -9.27
CA ILE A 548 -14.17 -11.30 -9.87
C ILE A 548 -14.43 -11.36 -11.38
N ALA A 549 -13.91 -12.39 -12.04
CA ALA A 549 -14.13 -12.59 -13.46
C ALA A 549 -15.62 -12.79 -13.77
N ILE A 550 -16.41 -13.44 -12.90
CA ILE A 550 -17.89 -13.56 -13.06
C ILE A 550 -18.54 -12.17 -13.10
N VAL A 551 -18.16 -11.28 -12.17
CA VAL A 551 -18.68 -9.90 -12.18
C VAL A 551 -18.22 -9.16 -13.43
N GLY A 552 -16.95 -9.30 -13.82
CA GLY A 552 -16.42 -8.73 -15.06
C GLY A 552 -17.17 -9.22 -16.31
N LYS A 553 -17.50 -10.51 -16.35
CA LYS A 553 -18.31 -11.15 -17.40
C LYS A 553 -19.72 -10.58 -17.46
N ALA A 554 -20.38 -10.44 -16.31
CA ALA A 554 -21.71 -9.84 -16.24
C ALA A 554 -21.70 -8.39 -16.75
N MET A 555 -20.71 -7.58 -16.33
CA MET A 555 -20.62 -6.18 -16.73
C MET A 555 -20.28 -5.97 -18.21
N SER A 556 -19.53 -6.89 -18.82
CA SER A 556 -19.07 -6.79 -20.21
C SER A 556 -19.95 -7.53 -21.22
N SER A 557 -20.90 -8.37 -20.76
CA SER A 557 -21.84 -9.11 -21.62
C SER A 557 -23.09 -8.29 -21.96
N PRO A 558 -23.87 -8.70 -22.97
CA PRO A 558 -25.20 -8.13 -23.22
C PRO A 558 -26.18 -8.39 -22.06
N GLN A 559 -27.22 -7.54 -21.95
CA GLN A 559 -28.12 -7.50 -20.78
C GLN A 559 -28.84 -8.83 -20.46
N ASP A 560 -29.14 -9.66 -21.46
CA ASP A 560 -29.80 -10.96 -21.33
C ASP A 560 -28.89 -11.97 -20.59
N LYS A 561 -27.66 -12.15 -21.09
CA LYS A 561 -26.66 -13.03 -20.45
C LYS A 561 -26.24 -12.50 -19.09
N ALA A 562 -26.08 -11.19 -18.97
CA ALA A 562 -25.71 -10.56 -17.71
C ALA A 562 -26.80 -10.75 -16.64
N TYR A 563 -28.08 -10.64 -17.01
CA TYR A 563 -29.19 -10.89 -16.12
C TYR A 563 -29.20 -12.34 -15.62
N GLU A 564 -28.96 -13.32 -16.49
CA GLU A 564 -28.84 -14.73 -16.10
C GLU A 564 -27.74 -14.94 -15.06
N ILE A 565 -26.53 -14.41 -15.30
CA ILE A 565 -25.37 -14.54 -14.40
C ILE A 565 -25.66 -13.89 -13.04
N LEU A 566 -26.19 -12.67 -13.03
CA LEU A 566 -26.50 -11.94 -11.80
C LEU A 566 -27.62 -12.62 -11.01
N LYS A 567 -28.62 -13.18 -11.69
CA LYS A 567 -29.71 -13.92 -11.04
C LYS A 567 -29.25 -15.24 -10.44
N GLN A 568 -28.32 -15.95 -11.08
CA GLN A 568 -27.69 -17.16 -10.53
C GLN A 568 -26.94 -16.90 -9.20
N HIS A 569 -26.53 -15.66 -8.97
CA HIS A 569 -25.82 -15.22 -7.76
C HIS A 569 -26.71 -14.40 -6.80
N ASP A 570 -28.04 -14.49 -6.97
CA ASP A 570 -29.04 -13.79 -6.14
C ASP A 570 -28.78 -12.28 -5.98
N VAL A 571 -28.30 -11.61 -7.02
CA VAL A 571 -28.05 -10.17 -6.98
C VAL A 571 -29.37 -9.41 -7.05
N ASP A 572 -29.54 -8.43 -6.17
CA ASP A 572 -30.72 -7.55 -6.16
C ASP A 572 -30.42 -6.21 -6.83
N TYR A 573 -29.25 -5.65 -6.55
CA TYR A 573 -28.83 -4.32 -7.01
C TYR A 573 -27.49 -4.35 -7.73
N VAL A 574 -27.35 -3.50 -8.74
CA VAL A 574 -26.09 -3.23 -9.46
C VAL A 574 -25.71 -1.77 -9.24
N LEU A 575 -24.49 -1.54 -8.78
CA LEU A 575 -23.91 -0.21 -8.61
C LEU A 575 -22.84 0.02 -9.67
N VAL A 576 -22.98 1.12 -10.40
CA VAL A 576 -22.00 1.59 -11.38
C VAL A 576 -21.64 3.06 -11.14
N ILE A 577 -20.37 3.39 -11.33
CA ILE A 577 -19.86 4.75 -11.22
C ILE A 577 -19.67 5.34 -12.62
N PHE A 578 -20.28 6.51 -12.84
CA PHE A 578 -20.30 7.23 -14.10
C PHE A 578 -19.81 8.67 -13.94
N GLY A 579 -18.67 8.99 -14.52
CA GLY A 579 -18.04 10.31 -14.36
C GLY A 579 -18.32 11.31 -15.47
N GLY A 580 -19.12 10.94 -16.47
CA GLY A 580 -19.23 11.66 -17.74
C GLY A 580 -19.82 13.07 -17.64
N LEU A 581 -20.66 13.35 -16.64
CA LEU A 581 -21.30 14.65 -16.47
C LEU A 581 -20.33 15.73 -15.96
N ILE A 582 -19.55 15.41 -14.94
CA ILE A 582 -18.66 16.37 -14.27
C ILE A 582 -17.19 16.27 -14.72
N GLY A 583 -16.81 15.18 -15.41
CA GLY A 583 -15.43 14.93 -15.80
C GLY A 583 -14.63 14.12 -14.77
N PHE A 584 -15.28 13.22 -14.02
CA PHE A 584 -14.58 12.34 -13.08
C PHE A 584 -13.90 11.18 -13.83
N SER A 585 -12.57 11.20 -13.89
CA SER A 585 -11.78 10.23 -14.67
C SER A 585 -11.73 8.82 -14.07
N GLY A 586 -12.03 8.66 -12.78
CA GLY A 586 -11.95 7.39 -12.05
C GLY A 586 -13.19 6.49 -12.18
N ASP A 587 -13.99 6.68 -13.23
CA ASP A 587 -15.25 5.97 -13.44
C ASP A 587 -15.09 4.56 -14.04
N ASP A 588 -16.17 3.79 -14.04
CA ASP A 588 -16.12 2.37 -14.42
C ASP A 588 -15.91 2.17 -15.91
N ILE A 589 -16.26 3.15 -16.75
CA ILE A 589 -16.05 3.09 -18.20
C ILE A 589 -14.55 3.18 -18.57
N ASN A 590 -13.73 3.91 -17.79
CA ASN A 590 -12.28 3.90 -17.99
C ASN A 590 -11.63 2.61 -17.46
N LYS A 591 -12.22 2.00 -16.43
CA LYS A 591 -11.78 0.72 -15.86
C LYS A 591 -12.31 -0.49 -16.63
N PHE A 592 -13.31 -0.30 -17.50
CA PHE A 592 -14.06 -1.37 -18.17
C PHE A 592 -13.16 -2.36 -18.92
N LEU A 593 -12.10 -1.89 -19.56
CA LEU A 593 -11.18 -2.75 -20.29
C LEU A 593 -10.45 -3.77 -19.38
N TRP A 594 -10.23 -3.42 -18.11
CA TRP A 594 -9.73 -4.38 -17.12
C TRP A 594 -10.76 -5.45 -16.78
N MET A 595 -12.05 -5.08 -16.71
CA MET A 595 -13.13 -6.06 -16.52
C MET A 595 -13.16 -7.07 -17.66
N VAL A 596 -13.01 -6.60 -18.90
CA VAL A 596 -12.92 -7.44 -20.10
C VAL A 596 -11.70 -8.36 -20.05
N ARG A 597 -10.50 -7.85 -19.78
CA ARG A 597 -9.26 -8.64 -19.72
C ARG A 597 -9.28 -9.72 -18.64
N ILE A 598 -9.80 -9.39 -17.46
CA ILE A 598 -9.91 -10.34 -16.34
C ILE A 598 -10.90 -11.45 -16.70
N SER A 599 -12.00 -11.11 -17.36
CA SER A 599 -12.99 -12.08 -17.81
C SER A 599 -12.50 -12.95 -18.97
N GLU A 600 -11.84 -12.37 -19.97
CA GLU A 600 -11.24 -13.07 -21.12
C GLU A 600 -10.20 -14.11 -20.67
N GLY A 601 -9.44 -13.82 -19.61
CA GLY A 601 -8.48 -14.78 -19.04
C GLY A 601 -9.12 -16.09 -18.52
N ILE A 602 -10.41 -16.09 -18.21
CA ILE A 602 -11.16 -17.27 -17.74
C ILE A 602 -12.11 -17.81 -18.83
N TRP A 603 -12.80 -16.95 -19.58
CA TRP A 603 -13.73 -17.32 -20.66
C TRP A 603 -13.34 -16.68 -22.01
N PRO A 604 -12.25 -17.13 -22.65
CA PRO A 604 -11.74 -16.54 -23.89
C PRO A 604 -12.66 -16.76 -25.11
N ASP A 605 -13.53 -17.77 -25.06
CA ASP A 605 -14.47 -18.07 -26.14
C ASP A 605 -15.70 -17.15 -26.14
N GLU A 606 -16.05 -16.60 -24.98
CA GLU A 606 -17.26 -15.78 -24.81
C GLU A 606 -16.98 -14.27 -24.85
N ILE A 607 -15.86 -13.84 -24.27
CA ILE A 607 -15.46 -12.43 -24.20
C ILE A 607 -14.07 -12.29 -24.78
N LYS A 608 -13.94 -11.37 -25.74
CA LYS A 608 -12.68 -11.08 -26.43
C LYS A 608 -12.41 -9.59 -26.40
N GLU A 609 -11.21 -9.18 -25.97
CA GLU A 609 -10.85 -7.77 -25.84
C GLU A 609 -11.01 -7.02 -27.18
N ARG A 610 -10.63 -7.65 -28.29
CA ARG A 610 -10.66 -7.05 -29.63
C ARG A 610 -12.06 -6.61 -30.07
N ASP A 611 -13.12 -7.25 -29.59
CA ASP A 611 -14.50 -6.99 -30.02
C ASP A 611 -15.05 -5.65 -29.47
N TYR A 612 -14.41 -5.08 -28.45
CA TYR A 612 -14.76 -3.79 -27.87
C TYR A 612 -14.06 -2.59 -28.55
N PHE A 613 -13.13 -2.86 -29.47
CA PHE A 613 -12.47 -1.82 -30.26
C PHE A 613 -13.16 -1.62 -31.61
N THR A 614 -12.97 -0.43 -32.18
CA THR A 614 -13.34 -0.18 -33.58
C THR A 614 -12.47 -1.04 -34.52
N PRO A 615 -12.85 -1.18 -35.80
CA PRO A 615 -11.99 -1.82 -36.80
C PRO A 615 -10.59 -1.19 -36.90
N SER A 616 -10.47 0.13 -36.67
CA SER A 616 -9.19 0.85 -36.60
C SER A 616 -8.39 0.59 -35.32
N GLY A 617 -8.98 -0.06 -34.30
CA GLY A 617 -8.35 -0.33 -33.01
C GLY A 617 -8.49 0.80 -31.98
N GLU A 618 -9.43 1.71 -32.17
CA GLU A 618 -9.72 2.78 -31.22
C GLU A 618 -10.75 2.34 -30.16
N TYR A 619 -10.60 2.82 -28.93
CA TYR A 619 -11.58 2.64 -27.85
C TYR A 619 -12.51 3.86 -27.81
N ARG A 620 -13.76 3.70 -28.27
CA ARG A 620 -14.74 4.79 -28.44
C ARG A 620 -16.10 4.42 -27.84
N MET A 621 -16.84 5.46 -27.47
CA MET A 621 -18.18 5.40 -26.86
C MET A 621 -19.27 6.04 -27.74
N ASP A 622 -18.88 6.75 -28.78
CA ASP A 622 -19.79 7.46 -29.68
C ASP A 622 -20.39 6.54 -30.76
N GLU A 623 -20.99 7.14 -31.80
CA GLU A 623 -21.56 6.41 -32.93
C GLU A 623 -20.60 5.38 -33.55
N MET A 624 -19.29 5.65 -33.52
CA MET A 624 -18.26 4.76 -34.08
C MET A 624 -17.87 3.61 -33.15
N ALA A 625 -18.39 3.56 -31.92
CA ALA A 625 -18.18 2.45 -31.00
C ALA A 625 -18.64 1.11 -31.60
N SER A 626 -17.96 0.03 -31.24
CA SER A 626 -18.33 -1.31 -31.73
C SER A 626 -19.73 -1.69 -31.25
N GLN A 627 -20.44 -2.52 -32.03
CA GLN A 627 -21.77 -2.98 -31.63
C GLN A 627 -21.72 -3.78 -30.32
N THR A 628 -20.64 -4.52 -30.08
CA THR A 628 -20.39 -5.23 -28.82
C THR A 628 -20.29 -4.26 -27.65
N MET A 629 -19.61 -3.12 -27.82
CA MET A 629 -19.51 -2.09 -26.79
C MET A 629 -20.87 -1.47 -26.48
N LYS A 630 -21.63 -1.05 -27.50
CA LYS A 630 -22.98 -0.47 -27.34
C LYS A 630 -23.97 -1.45 -26.69
N ASN A 631 -23.81 -2.75 -26.99
CA ASN A 631 -24.66 -3.79 -26.43
C ASN A 631 -24.28 -4.22 -25.01
N SER A 632 -23.07 -3.89 -24.54
CA SER A 632 -22.57 -4.27 -23.22
C SER A 632 -23.45 -3.70 -22.09
N LEU A 633 -23.60 -4.45 -21.01
CA LEU A 633 -24.37 -4.02 -19.86
C LEU A 633 -23.80 -2.73 -19.27
N MET A 634 -22.48 -2.64 -19.09
CA MET A 634 -21.82 -1.45 -18.54
C MET A 634 -22.14 -0.18 -19.35
N TYR A 635 -22.05 -0.23 -20.67
CA TYR A 635 -22.37 0.93 -21.51
C TYR A 635 -23.83 1.38 -21.32
N LYS A 636 -24.76 0.42 -21.32
CA LYS A 636 -26.19 0.70 -21.14
C LYS A 636 -26.52 1.28 -19.77
N LEU A 637 -25.95 0.72 -18.70
CA LEU A 637 -26.17 1.21 -17.34
C LEU A 637 -25.56 2.60 -17.17
N SER A 638 -24.32 2.84 -17.60
CA SER A 638 -23.68 4.14 -17.42
C SER A 638 -24.38 5.27 -18.19
N TYR A 639 -24.74 5.04 -19.46
CA TYR A 639 -25.31 6.09 -20.32
C TYR A 639 -26.85 6.14 -20.35
N HIS A 640 -27.57 5.29 -19.61
CA HIS A 640 -29.04 5.29 -19.57
C HIS A 640 -29.60 6.71 -19.32
N ARG A 641 -30.42 7.22 -20.25
CA ARG A 641 -31.03 8.57 -20.23
C ARG A 641 -30.04 9.76 -20.21
N PHE A 642 -28.75 9.54 -20.40
CA PHE A 642 -27.75 10.62 -20.39
C PHE A 642 -27.98 11.71 -21.46
N PRO A 643 -28.30 11.40 -22.73
CA PRO A 643 -28.57 12.44 -23.74
C PRO A 643 -29.81 13.29 -23.46
N SER A 644 -30.77 12.76 -22.69
CA SER A 644 -32.00 13.49 -22.32
C SER A 644 -31.72 14.72 -21.45
N MET A 645 -30.58 14.76 -20.74
CA MET A 645 -30.11 15.92 -19.98
C MET A 645 -29.66 17.10 -20.85
N PHE A 646 -29.28 16.85 -22.11
CA PHE A 646 -28.69 17.85 -23.02
C PHE A 646 -29.61 18.15 -24.21
N ASN A 647 -30.91 18.33 -23.94
CA ASN A 647 -31.99 18.55 -24.93
C ASN A 647 -32.38 17.30 -25.76
N GLY A 648 -31.96 16.09 -25.37
CA GLY A 648 -32.47 14.83 -25.92
C GLY A 648 -31.92 14.39 -27.28
N ILE A 649 -30.90 15.07 -27.82
CA ILE A 649 -30.33 14.71 -29.13
C ILE A 649 -28.92 14.15 -28.96
N GLU A 650 -28.03 14.87 -28.27
CA GLU A 650 -26.64 14.45 -28.04
C GLU A 650 -26.21 14.84 -26.62
N GLY A 651 -25.68 13.89 -25.86
CA GLY A 651 -25.03 14.14 -24.58
C GLY A 651 -23.51 14.20 -24.74
N MET A 652 -22.86 15.22 -24.18
CA MET A 652 -21.40 15.34 -24.22
C MET A 652 -20.79 14.67 -22.99
N ASP A 653 -20.03 13.58 -23.20
CA ASP A 653 -19.21 12.99 -22.14
C ASP A 653 -17.95 13.83 -21.94
N ARG A 654 -17.84 14.49 -20.78
CA ARG A 654 -16.72 15.38 -20.46
C ARG A 654 -15.40 14.66 -20.24
N VAL A 655 -15.42 13.38 -19.83
CA VAL A 655 -14.21 12.60 -19.57
C VAL A 655 -13.55 12.18 -20.89
N ARG A 656 -14.35 11.69 -21.86
CA ARG A 656 -13.84 11.22 -23.16
C ARG A 656 -13.83 12.29 -24.24
N GLY A 657 -14.54 13.39 -24.05
CA GLY A 657 -14.74 14.40 -25.09
C GLY A 657 -15.56 13.87 -26.28
N GLN A 658 -16.43 12.88 -26.04
CA GLN A 658 -17.20 12.19 -27.06
C GLN A 658 -18.70 12.46 -26.92
N LYS A 659 -19.41 12.46 -28.05
CA LYS A 659 -20.85 12.72 -28.10
C LYS A 659 -21.62 11.40 -28.16
N ILE A 660 -22.58 11.24 -27.25
CA ILE A 660 -23.41 10.05 -27.14
C ILE A 660 -24.82 10.39 -27.63
N ARG A 661 -25.35 9.60 -28.57
CA ARG A 661 -26.73 9.75 -29.05
C ARG A 661 -27.66 8.81 -28.32
N GLU A 662 -28.92 9.21 -28.16
CA GLU A 662 -29.93 8.38 -27.48
C GLU A 662 -30.19 7.06 -28.22
N GLN A 663 -30.05 7.07 -29.54
CA GLN A 663 -30.24 5.90 -30.39
C GLN A 663 -29.18 4.80 -30.15
N ASP A 664 -27.98 5.18 -29.69
CA ASP A 664 -26.85 4.26 -29.51
C ASP A 664 -26.92 3.45 -28.20
N ILE A 665 -27.61 3.97 -27.18
CA ILE A 665 -27.68 3.35 -25.83
C ILE A 665 -28.63 2.14 -25.83
N GLY A 666 -29.67 2.17 -26.66
CA GLY A 666 -30.72 1.16 -26.64
C GLY A 666 -31.57 1.18 -25.35
N ASN A 667 -32.50 0.24 -25.24
CA ASN A 667 -33.41 0.14 -24.09
C ASN A 667 -32.87 -0.80 -23.01
N LEU A 668 -33.22 -0.50 -21.76
CA LEU A 668 -32.92 -1.32 -20.58
C LEU A 668 -34.16 -2.11 -20.18
N ASP A 669 -34.18 -3.40 -20.49
CA ASP A 669 -35.38 -4.23 -20.32
C ASP A 669 -35.37 -5.05 -19.02
N TYR A 670 -34.19 -5.52 -18.59
CA TYR A 670 -34.00 -6.40 -17.44
C TYR A 670 -33.72 -5.67 -16.12
N PHE A 671 -33.31 -4.41 -16.20
CA PHE A 671 -32.91 -3.60 -15.06
C PHE A 671 -33.79 -2.34 -14.96
N GLU A 672 -33.98 -1.84 -13.75
CA GLU A 672 -34.71 -0.62 -13.45
C GLU A 672 -33.82 0.34 -12.66
N GLU A 673 -33.76 1.60 -13.09
CA GLU A 673 -33.03 2.64 -12.36
C GLU A 673 -33.81 3.02 -11.10
N VAL A 674 -33.20 2.84 -9.93
CA VAL A 674 -33.84 3.13 -8.63
C VAL A 674 -33.29 4.37 -7.95
N PHE A 675 -32.04 4.73 -8.24
CA PHE A 675 -31.40 5.92 -7.70
C PHE A 675 -30.24 6.35 -8.60
N THR A 676 -30.09 7.66 -8.78
CA THR A 676 -28.93 8.30 -9.41
C THR A 676 -28.60 9.54 -8.57
N SER A 677 -27.33 9.69 -8.19
CA SER A 677 -26.87 10.81 -7.35
C SER A 677 -27.01 12.17 -8.04
N GLU A 678 -26.91 13.25 -7.28
CA GLU A 678 -27.12 14.63 -7.77
C GLU A 678 -26.28 14.95 -9.01
N ASN A 679 -24.98 14.61 -8.99
CA ASN A 679 -24.04 14.87 -10.08
C ASN A 679 -23.85 13.65 -11.01
N TRP A 680 -24.74 12.66 -10.92
CA TRP A 680 -24.76 11.43 -11.71
C TRP A 680 -23.50 10.57 -11.57
N ILE A 681 -22.71 10.75 -10.50
CA ILE A 681 -21.52 9.94 -10.24
C ILE A 681 -21.87 8.49 -9.94
N VAL A 682 -22.86 8.25 -9.08
CA VAL A 682 -23.23 6.89 -8.66
C VAL A 682 -24.64 6.59 -9.13
N ARG A 683 -24.78 5.47 -9.83
CA ARG A 683 -26.08 5.00 -10.35
C ARG A 683 -26.36 3.61 -9.84
N LEU A 684 -27.59 3.43 -9.35
CA LEU A 684 -28.08 2.20 -8.75
C LEU A 684 -29.24 1.65 -9.59
N TYR A 685 -29.10 0.39 -9.94
CA TYR A 685 -30.08 -0.35 -10.71
C TYR A 685 -30.56 -1.55 -9.92
N LYS A 686 -31.86 -1.83 -9.98
CA LYS A 686 -32.47 -3.03 -9.44
C LYS A 686 -32.74 -4.03 -10.56
N LEU A 687 -32.47 -5.30 -10.30
CA LEU A 687 -32.87 -6.37 -11.22
C LEU A 687 -34.39 -6.56 -11.16
N LYS A 688 -35.04 -6.58 -12.32
CA LYS A 688 -36.48 -6.86 -12.38
C LYS A 688 -36.75 -8.32 -12.03
N GLU A 689 -37.91 -8.55 -11.43
CA GLU A 689 -38.41 -9.91 -11.21
C GLU A 689 -38.78 -10.57 -12.54
N LEU A 690 -38.75 -11.90 -12.56
CA LEU A 690 -39.20 -12.66 -13.73
C LEU A 690 -40.67 -12.35 -14.01
N ASP A 691 -41.03 -12.29 -15.29
CA ASP A 691 -42.43 -12.07 -15.66
C ASP A 691 -43.29 -13.21 -15.09
N PRO A 692 -44.40 -12.92 -14.37
CA PRO A 692 -45.26 -13.96 -13.80
C PRO A 692 -45.82 -14.95 -14.83
N MET A 693 -45.87 -14.57 -16.11
CA MET A 693 -46.29 -15.44 -17.22
C MET A 693 -45.14 -16.25 -17.84
N GLY A 694 -43.92 -16.15 -17.31
CA GLY A 694 -42.74 -16.86 -17.81
C GLY A 694 -42.23 -16.38 -19.17
N ARG A 695 -42.65 -15.18 -19.62
CA ARG A 695 -42.15 -14.60 -20.87
C ARG A 695 -40.81 -13.92 -20.63
N ASP A 696 -40.03 -13.82 -21.70
CA ASP A 696 -38.76 -13.10 -21.66
C ASP A 696 -38.99 -11.58 -21.49
N LEU A 697 -38.22 -10.95 -20.59
CA LEU A 697 -38.39 -9.55 -20.21
C LEU A 697 -38.14 -8.59 -21.39
N HIS A 698 -37.26 -8.96 -22.33
CA HIS A 698 -37.06 -8.19 -23.55
C HIS A 698 -38.34 -8.15 -24.40
N THR A 699 -39.00 -9.30 -24.60
CA THR A 699 -40.27 -9.37 -25.36
C THR A 699 -41.39 -8.58 -24.68
N VAL A 700 -41.43 -8.55 -23.35
CA VAL A 700 -42.38 -7.74 -22.58
C VAL A 700 -42.09 -6.24 -22.77
N GLY A 701 -40.83 -5.84 -22.71
CA GLY A 701 -40.39 -4.47 -22.97
C GLY A 701 -40.78 -3.99 -24.37
N GLU A 702 -40.51 -4.80 -25.39
CA GLU A 702 -40.91 -4.51 -26.77
C GLU A 702 -42.43 -4.43 -26.94
N PHE A 703 -43.18 -5.36 -26.34
CA PHE A 703 -44.63 -5.36 -26.37
C PHE A 703 -45.20 -4.06 -25.79
N ASN A 704 -44.71 -3.63 -24.63
CA ASN A 704 -45.16 -2.41 -23.96
C ASN A 704 -44.85 -1.16 -24.78
N ARG A 705 -43.65 -1.08 -25.36
CA ARG A 705 -43.26 0.05 -26.24
C ARG A 705 -44.08 0.09 -27.53
N ASN A 706 -44.30 -1.05 -28.18
CA ASN A 706 -45.11 -1.15 -29.39
C ASN A 706 -46.57 -0.80 -29.13
N ALA A 707 -47.10 -1.22 -27.97
CA ALA A 707 -48.42 -0.82 -27.49
C ALA A 707 -48.50 0.70 -27.25
N ALA A 708 -47.50 1.29 -26.59
CA ALA A 708 -47.43 2.74 -26.35
C ALA A 708 -47.34 3.56 -27.65
N ARG A 709 -46.70 3.03 -28.69
CA ARG A 709 -46.60 3.65 -30.03
C ARG A 709 -47.86 3.44 -30.90
N GLY A 710 -48.89 2.74 -30.41
CA GLY A 710 -50.12 2.46 -31.15
C GLY A 710 -49.94 1.48 -32.33
N LEU A 711 -48.78 0.83 -32.46
CA LEU A 711 -48.44 -0.09 -33.54
C LEU A 711 -49.07 -1.47 -33.30
N LYS A 712 -50.37 -1.61 -33.56
CA LYS A 712 -51.07 -2.92 -33.57
C LYS A 712 -50.92 -3.61 -34.94
N LYS A 713 -49.70 -3.98 -35.34
CA LYS A 713 -49.53 -4.89 -36.50
C LYS A 713 -49.85 -6.32 -36.08
N ARG A 714 -51.09 -6.77 -36.32
CA ARG A 714 -51.48 -8.18 -36.19
C ARG A 714 -51.02 -8.94 -37.43
N LEU A 715 -49.88 -9.60 -37.36
CA LEU A 715 -49.41 -10.54 -38.38
C LEU A 715 -49.79 -11.96 -37.95
N VAL A 716 -50.76 -12.58 -38.62
CA VAL A 716 -51.15 -13.97 -38.35
C VAL A 716 -50.27 -14.88 -39.21
N LYS A 717 -49.25 -15.48 -38.59
CA LYS A 717 -48.35 -16.47 -39.21
C LYS A 717 -48.25 -17.69 -38.31
N LYS A 718 -48.17 -18.89 -38.88
CA LYS A 718 -47.90 -20.12 -38.13
C LYS A 718 -46.55 -19.96 -37.40
N PRO A 719 -46.49 -20.08 -36.07
CA PRO A 719 -45.25 -19.88 -35.34
C PRO A 719 -44.30 -21.07 -35.58
N SER A 720 -43.01 -20.78 -35.74
CA SER A 720 -41.94 -21.77 -35.91
C SER A 720 -41.44 -22.23 -34.54
N VAL A 721 -42.33 -22.76 -33.70
CA VAL A 721 -41.97 -23.39 -32.42
C VAL A 721 -42.15 -24.89 -32.56
N ASP A 722 -41.21 -25.64 -32.01
CA ASP A 722 -41.27 -27.09 -31.95
C ASP A 722 -42.43 -27.56 -31.06
N ILE A 723 -42.76 -28.85 -31.19
CA ILE A 723 -43.80 -29.48 -30.37
C ILE A 723 -43.37 -29.40 -28.90
N ARG A 724 -44.30 -28.97 -28.04
CA ARG A 724 -44.09 -28.95 -26.59
C ARG A 724 -43.68 -30.35 -26.10
N VAL A 725 -42.48 -30.44 -25.52
CA VAL A 725 -41.93 -31.67 -24.91
C VAL A 725 -42.79 -32.12 -23.73
#